data_AF-A0A957F515-F1
#
_entry.id   AF-A0A957F515-F1
#
_cell.length_a   1.000
_cell.length_b   1.000
_cell.length_c   1.000
_cell.angle_alpha   90.00
_cell.angle_beta   90.00
_cell.angle_gamma   90.00
#
_symmetry.space_group_name_H-M   'P 1'
#
loop_
_entity.id
_entity.type
_entity.pdbx_description
1 polymer ?
#
loop_
_entity_poly.entity_id
_entity_poly.type
_entity_poly.pdbx_seq_one_letter_code
_entity_poly.pdbx_strand_id
1 'polypeptide(L)'
;MAKQKPQNLYTVLAQRFTRDDMEDLALEIGLDDVGVLEGSLSRRARFLVDFAGRRKRTDKLLGYLLREAGEEPYFDYLYLLACEHYSFMDDVKQLSAALGIDYQKQLVDDIPGLFSETTDPHWIEEQVWTIYVILAEAGRLGELVYLLKEKRPHLDLAIFETRYPPTPPNGAVPGPAGLPDWPEMNGGQAPGGLTYDDFDLRINEGRDGVYEVEVLRSPRGEVRKTAQAMPLDDAEFKDLLAYLKDLWAGREDARKLGEQMRGLLFPGEVWSKFRECLPARGANRGLRLRLRIDPPELSGWPWEYIWHADFDYLAHSKLTPVVRYPAESLPQEQLQAELPIRILLVTANPQGDGWKALQVDKEEGLVHQALEPLTATGLAEVDVIRHAQITDVNRKLREGRYHVFHFIGHGKYDNSEGHIVLEDDAGGPRLVAAAQLRALLRNSEIKFIFLNACETAASDGIDPISGVARSMIRAGIPAVMAMQFEVPDKTSLLLSENLYRGIVLGRPLDQAVTEMRSAAFIEAEDMVYWGIPVLYMRAPDGVIWQADATAAAKLAAFKPESALVKALRRAAAAFPAVQGTLDAAAIAEFEADLQAAQAMANGAPDDMQRRRITLKLNNLVGLLEVFGVAADSEVLQALAAAKAAL
;
A
#
# COMPACT_ATOMS: atom_id res chain seq x y z
N MET A 1 4.70 32.88 -8.14
CA MET A 1 5.12 31.88 -9.15
C MET A 1 5.29 30.47 -8.57
N ALA A 2 5.27 30.27 -7.24
CA ALA A 2 5.32 28.93 -6.62
C ALA A 2 3.92 28.33 -6.45
N LYS A 3 3.49 27.42 -7.36
CA LYS A 3 2.25 26.62 -7.22
C LYS A 3 2.38 25.18 -7.79
N GLN A 4 3.61 24.69 -7.97
CA GLN A 4 3.87 23.32 -8.46
C GLN A 4 5.05 22.75 -7.66
N LYS A 5 4.90 21.53 -7.10
CA LYS A 5 6.02 20.80 -6.46
C LYS A 5 7.08 20.57 -7.55
N PRO A 6 8.37 20.91 -7.31
CA PRO A 6 9.37 20.88 -8.37
C PRO A 6 9.53 19.46 -8.93
N GLN A 7 9.74 19.35 -10.25
CA GLN A 7 10.13 18.09 -10.86
C GLN A 7 11.43 17.60 -10.23
N ASN A 8 11.50 16.31 -9.92
CA ASN A 8 12.73 15.71 -9.39
C ASN A 8 13.90 15.88 -10.38
N LEU A 9 15.10 15.97 -9.84
CA LEU A 9 16.29 16.37 -10.60
C LEU A 9 16.60 15.42 -11.77
N TYR A 10 16.28 14.13 -11.63
CA TYR A 10 16.49 13.15 -12.69
C TYR A 10 15.48 13.27 -13.84
N THR A 11 14.26 13.76 -13.60
CA THR A 11 13.29 14.05 -14.67
C THR A 11 13.76 15.24 -15.51
N VAL A 12 14.26 16.30 -14.86
CA VAL A 12 14.80 17.49 -15.54
C VAL A 12 16.00 17.12 -16.41
N LEU A 13 16.93 16.33 -15.85
CA LEU A 13 18.06 15.76 -16.57
C LEU A 13 17.59 14.97 -17.80
N ALA A 14 16.72 13.98 -17.62
CA ALA A 14 16.24 13.09 -18.67
C ALA A 14 15.51 13.79 -19.83
N GLN A 15 14.88 14.94 -19.57
CA GLN A 15 14.13 15.70 -20.57
C GLN A 15 14.99 16.69 -21.36
N ARG A 16 16.10 17.17 -20.80
CA ARG A 16 16.89 18.27 -21.40
C ARG A 16 18.26 17.85 -21.92
N PHE A 17 18.84 16.77 -21.39
CA PHE A 17 20.22 16.38 -21.68
C PHE A 17 20.26 15.09 -22.50
N THR A 18 21.11 15.09 -23.51
CA THR A 18 21.33 13.96 -24.42
C THR A 18 22.13 12.85 -23.73
N ARG A 19 22.34 11.75 -24.46
CA ARG A 19 23.14 10.62 -23.96
C ARG A 19 24.57 11.03 -23.63
N ASP A 20 25.16 11.90 -24.46
CA ASP A 20 26.55 12.31 -24.38
C ASP A 20 26.74 13.31 -23.24
N ASP A 21 25.79 14.26 -23.07
CA ASP A 21 25.78 15.18 -21.94
C ASP A 21 25.69 14.45 -20.57
N MET A 22 25.03 13.28 -20.53
CA MET A 22 25.00 12.43 -19.33
C MET A 22 26.34 11.75 -19.05
N GLU A 23 27.12 11.44 -20.09
CA GLU A 23 28.45 10.84 -19.96
C GLU A 23 29.50 11.90 -19.55
N ASP A 24 29.38 13.14 -20.04
CA ASP A 24 30.18 14.28 -19.58
C ASP A 24 29.84 14.67 -18.12
N LEU A 25 28.56 14.74 -17.78
CA LEU A 25 28.09 14.98 -16.42
C LEU A 25 28.60 13.92 -15.43
N ALA A 26 28.63 12.65 -15.86
CA ALA A 26 29.17 11.54 -15.07
C ALA A 26 30.64 11.76 -14.70
N LEU A 27 31.47 12.15 -15.66
CA LEU A 27 32.87 12.46 -15.44
C LEU A 27 33.04 13.66 -14.49
N GLU A 28 32.20 14.70 -14.61
CA GLU A 28 32.28 15.88 -13.73
C GLU A 28 31.90 15.58 -12.27
N ILE A 29 30.88 14.75 -12.02
CA ILE A 29 30.55 14.27 -10.67
C ILE A 29 31.53 13.22 -10.15
N GLY A 30 32.40 12.67 -11.00
CA GLY A 30 33.49 11.74 -10.63
C GLY A 30 33.08 10.27 -10.68
N LEU A 31 32.32 9.88 -11.69
CA LEU A 31 32.07 8.50 -12.09
C LEU A 31 33.06 8.11 -13.19
N ASP A 32 34.11 7.36 -12.83
CA ASP A 32 35.22 7.02 -13.76
C ASP A 32 34.84 5.95 -14.81
N ASP A 33 33.81 5.14 -14.55
CA ASP A 33 33.29 4.13 -15.47
C ASP A 33 31.88 4.52 -15.93
N VAL A 34 31.81 5.19 -17.09
CA VAL A 34 30.54 5.56 -17.74
C VAL A 34 29.82 4.36 -18.36
N GLY A 35 30.46 3.18 -18.45
CA GLY A 35 29.87 1.96 -18.98
C GLY A 35 28.68 1.45 -18.14
N VAL A 36 28.61 1.81 -16.86
CA VAL A 36 27.49 1.46 -15.95
C VAL A 36 26.19 2.22 -16.28
N LEU A 37 26.24 3.25 -17.13
CA LEU A 37 25.10 4.06 -17.54
C LEU A 37 24.27 3.34 -18.62
N GLU A 38 23.67 2.20 -18.27
CA GLU A 38 22.82 1.44 -19.19
C GLU A 38 21.34 1.86 -19.15
N GLY A 39 20.65 1.73 -20.29
CA GLY A 39 19.23 2.04 -20.45
C GLY A 39 18.90 3.48 -20.87
N SER A 40 17.67 3.90 -20.60
CA SER A 40 17.08 5.17 -21.06
C SER A 40 17.73 6.40 -20.40
N LEU A 41 17.50 7.59 -20.99
CA LEU A 41 17.96 8.87 -20.43
C LEU A 41 17.44 9.07 -18.98
N SER A 42 16.22 8.61 -18.67
CA SER A 42 15.67 8.62 -17.31
C SER A 42 16.41 7.72 -16.33
N ARG A 43 16.84 6.53 -16.77
CA ARG A 43 17.63 5.60 -15.95
C ARG A 43 19.04 6.14 -15.69
N ARG A 44 19.67 6.70 -16.73
CA ARG A 44 20.97 7.39 -16.63
C ARG A 44 20.89 8.59 -15.69
N ALA A 45 19.91 9.47 -15.88
CA ALA A 45 19.68 10.63 -15.04
C ALA A 45 19.47 10.26 -13.56
N ARG A 46 18.64 9.24 -13.27
CA ARG A 46 18.41 8.79 -11.88
C ARG A 46 19.67 8.22 -11.26
N PHE A 47 20.45 7.43 -12.00
CA PHE A 47 21.74 6.93 -11.54
C PHE A 47 22.71 8.07 -11.19
N LEU A 48 22.79 9.11 -12.02
CA LEU A 48 23.71 10.24 -11.81
C LEU A 48 23.30 11.11 -10.60
N VAL A 49 22.00 11.33 -10.40
CA VAL A 49 21.47 12.02 -9.19
C VAL A 49 21.79 11.21 -7.92
N ASP A 50 21.47 9.92 -7.92
CA ASP A 50 21.76 9.00 -6.81
C ASP A 50 23.27 8.93 -6.50
N PHE A 51 24.11 8.86 -7.52
CA PHE A 51 25.56 8.80 -7.39
C PHE A 51 26.11 10.11 -6.80
N ALA A 52 25.68 11.26 -7.31
CA ALA A 52 26.07 12.57 -6.80
C ALA A 52 25.68 12.74 -5.32
N GLY A 53 24.45 12.40 -4.96
CA GLY A 53 23.98 12.45 -3.56
C GLY A 53 24.80 11.56 -2.64
N ARG A 54 24.96 10.27 -2.98
CA ARG A 54 25.76 9.31 -2.18
C ARG A 54 27.24 9.72 -2.04
N ARG A 55 27.78 10.45 -3.01
CA ARG A 55 29.18 10.92 -3.01
C ARG A 55 29.36 12.35 -2.48
N LYS A 56 28.29 13.06 -2.10
CA LYS A 56 28.30 14.49 -1.73
C LYS A 56 28.93 15.36 -2.84
N ARG A 57 28.41 15.20 -4.05
CA ARG A 57 28.84 15.85 -5.30
C ARG A 57 27.68 16.58 -6.00
N THR A 58 26.62 16.86 -5.23
CA THR A 58 25.42 17.61 -5.61
C THR A 58 25.77 19.01 -6.12
N ASP A 59 26.79 19.64 -5.51
CA ASP A 59 27.40 20.91 -5.90
C ASP A 59 27.85 20.89 -7.38
N LYS A 60 28.55 19.83 -7.80
CA LYS A 60 29.05 19.70 -9.17
C LYS A 60 27.95 19.30 -10.15
N LEU A 61 27.07 18.39 -9.75
CA LEU A 61 25.90 17.99 -10.53
C LEU A 61 25.07 19.22 -10.93
N LEU A 62 24.81 20.09 -9.97
CA LEU A 62 24.02 21.30 -10.18
C LEU A 62 24.85 22.46 -10.81
N GLY A 63 26.16 22.52 -10.55
CA GLY A 63 27.08 23.45 -11.22
C GLY A 63 27.26 23.19 -12.71
N TYR A 64 27.19 21.92 -13.14
CA TYR A 64 27.09 21.54 -14.55
C TYR A 64 25.75 22.00 -15.15
N LEU A 65 24.63 21.72 -14.47
CA LEU A 65 23.30 22.13 -14.91
C LEU A 65 23.17 23.65 -15.12
N LEU A 66 23.71 24.46 -14.21
CA LEU A 66 23.73 25.92 -14.34
C LEU A 66 24.54 26.42 -15.54
N ARG A 67 25.61 25.71 -15.91
CA ARG A 67 26.50 26.05 -17.04
C ARG A 67 25.85 25.74 -18.38
N GLU A 68 25.26 24.56 -18.51
CA GLU A 68 24.79 24.02 -19.79
C GLU A 68 23.32 24.34 -20.11
N ALA A 69 22.47 24.59 -19.10
CA ALA A 69 21.01 24.80 -19.31
C ALA A 69 20.48 26.23 -19.02
N GLY A 70 21.34 27.18 -18.60
CA GLY A 70 21.02 28.62 -18.54
C GLY A 70 20.15 29.09 -17.36
N GLU A 71 19.80 30.38 -17.33
CA GLU A 71 19.32 31.12 -16.14
C GLU A 71 17.83 30.96 -15.73
N GLU A 72 17.04 30.06 -16.34
CA GLU A 72 15.60 29.90 -16.02
C GLU A 72 15.14 28.42 -15.87
N PRO A 73 14.27 28.13 -14.87
CA PRO A 73 14.58 28.33 -13.45
C PRO A 73 14.60 26.98 -12.69
N TYR A 74 15.59 26.77 -11.82
CA TYR A 74 15.74 25.54 -11.03
C TYR A 74 15.03 25.66 -9.66
N PHE A 75 13.75 26.04 -9.67
CA PHE A 75 12.85 26.56 -8.61
C PHE A 75 12.88 25.96 -7.17
N ASP A 76 13.90 26.00 -6.33
CA ASP A 76 15.05 26.89 -6.24
C ASP A 76 16.21 26.09 -5.64
N TYR A 77 17.40 26.14 -6.24
CA TYR A 77 18.61 25.44 -5.78
C TYR A 77 18.94 25.69 -4.28
N LEU A 78 18.53 26.86 -3.74
CA LEU A 78 18.64 27.20 -2.32
C LEU A 78 17.86 26.23 -1.40
N TYR A 79 16.71 25.72 -1.84
CA TYR A 79 15.95 24.68 -1.14
C TYR A 79 16.68 23.33 -1.15
N LEU A 80 17.24 22.92 -2.29
CA LEU A 80 17.97 21.65 -2.40
C LEU A 80 19.25 21.66 -1.54
N LEU A 81 19.98 22.78 -1.51
CA LEU A 81 21.09 23.00 -0.57
C LEU A 81 20.63 22.98 0.89
N ALA A 82 19.46 23.57 1.19
CA ALA A 82 18.92 23.54 2.53
C ALA A 82 18.56 22.09 2.96
N CYS A 83 18.01 21.27 2.07
CA CYS A 83 17.75 19.85 2.35
C CYS A 83 19.04 19.09 2.63
N GLU A 84 20.09 19.27 1.82
CA GLU A 84 21.38 18.61 2.04
C GLU A 84 22.04 19.03 3.37
N HIS A 85 21.91 20.30 3.77
CA HIS A 85 22.64 20.88 4.90
C HIS A 85 21.82 21.05 6.20
N TYR A 86 20.52 20.80 6.17
CA TYR A 86 19.63 20.71 7.34
C TYR A 86 18.90 19.35 7.34
N SER A 87 19.66 18.28 7.12
CA SER A 87 19.20 16.89 6.94
C SER A 87 18.92 16.11 8.23
N PHE A 88 18.87 16.80 9.38
CA PHE A 88 18.53 16.20 10.67
C PHE A 88 17.45 17.00 11.40
N MET A 89 16.63 16.30 12.21
CA MET A 89 15.58 16.91 13.05
C MET A 89 16.08 18.11 13.87
N ASP A 90 17.27 18.02 14.47
CA ASP A 90 17.84 19.10 15.28
C ASP A 90 18.36 20.28 14.42
N ASP A 91 18.74 20.04 13.18
CA ASP A 91 19.07 21.09 12.22
C ASP A 91 17.81 21.90 11.86
N VAL A 92 16.68 21.23 11.63
CA VAL A 92 15.38 21.87 11.35
C VAL A 92 14.91 22.70 12.55
N LYS A 93 15.03 22.18 13.77
CA LYS A 93 14.71 22.91 15.00
C LYS A 93 15.58 24.18 15.14
N GLN A 94 16.89 24.08 14.90
CA GLN A 94 17.81 25.22 14.94
C GLN A 94 17.49 26.27 13.86
N LEU A 95 17.23 25.82 12.62
CA LEU A 95 16.85 26.68 11.50
C LEU A 95 15.56 27.46 11.80
N SER A 96 14.54 26.77 12.31
CA SER A 96 13.24 27.37 12.66
C SER A 96 13.36 28.40 13.78
N ALA A 97 14.14 28.09 14.82
CA ALA A 97 14.41 28.99 15.93
C ALA A 97 15.18 30.25 15.48
N ALA A 98 16.19 30.09 14.62
CA ALA A 98 16.96 31.20 14.07
C ALA A 98 16.09 32.15 13.22
N LEU A 99 15.13 31.61 12.47
CA LEU A 99 14.21 32.36 11.60
C LEU A 99 12.98 32.93 12.34
N GLY A 100 12.81 32.64 13.64
CA GLY A 100 11.65 33.08 14.42
C GLY A 100 10.32 32.42 13.99
N ILE A 101 10.37 31.21 13.43
CA ILE A 101 9.19 30.46 12.96
C ILE A 101 8.68 29.57 14.10
N ASP A 102 7.49 29.89 14.63
CA ASP A 102 6.86 29.16 15.74
C ASP A 102 6.10 27.92 15.22
N TYR A 103 6.81 26.79 15.18
CA TYR A 103 6.32 25.50 14.69
C TYR A 103 5.04 25.01 15.38
N GLN A 104 4.76 25.42 16.62
CA GLN A 104 3.59 24.92 17.36
C GLN A 104 2.30 25.72 17.06
N LYS A 105 2.39 26.82 16.31
CA LYS A 105 1.29 27.82 16.26
C LYS A 105 0.66 28.05 14.89
N GLN A 106 1.12 27.37 13.85
CA GLN A 106 0.58 27.51 12.48
C GLN A 106 0.13 26.19 11.83
N LEU A 107 0.20 25.04 12.53
CA LEU A 107 -0.30 23.74 12.07
C LEU A 107 -1.13 23.03 13.16
N VAL A 108 -2.33 23.57 13.35
CA VAL A 108 -3.45 23.01 14.14
C VAL A 108 -4.64 23.23 13.21
N ASP A 109 -5.30 22.21 12.62
CA ASP A 109 -6.00 21.14 13.33
C ASP A 109 -6.00 19.69 12.71
N ASP A 110 -5.50 19.44 11.48
CA ASP A 110 -5.99 18.28 10.67
C ASP A 110 -5.12 17.01 10.48
N ILE A 111 -3.97 16.80 11.16
CA ILE A 111 -3.18 15.54 11.03
C ILE A 111 -2.72 14.95 12.37
N PRO A 112 -3.31 13.83 12.84
CA PRO A 112 -2.80 13.07 13.98
C PRO A 112 -1.55 12.27 13.61
N GLY A 113 -0.40 12.57 14.24
CA GLY A 113 0.83 11.78 14.09
C GLY A 113 2.15 12.57 14.10
N LEU A 114 2.10 13.91 14.11
CA LEU A 114 3.26 14.80 13.87
C LEU A 114 4.39 14.80 14.94
N PHE A 115 4.40 13.87 15.89
CA PHE A 115 5.36 13.84 17.02
C PHE A 115 5.92 12.44 17.29
N SER A 116 6.58 11.85 16.28
CA SER A 116 7.63 10.85 16.54
C SER A 116 8.99 11.49 16.25
N GLU A 117 10.02 11.14 17.03
CA GLU A 117 11.40 11.51 16.72
C GLU A 117 11.89 10.70 15.52
N THR A 118 11.44 11.11 14.33
CA THR A 118 11.75 10.42 13.08
C THR A 118 13.12 10.83 12.55
N THR A 119 13.87 9.83 12.08
CA THR A 119 15.09 10.01 11.29
C THR A 119 14.83 9.91 9.79
N ASP A 120 13.56 9.95 9.37
CA ASP A 120 13.15 9.88 7.97
C ASP A 120 13.65 11.13 7.20
N PRO A 121 14.56 10.96 6.21
CA PRO A 121 15.07 12.08 5.42
C PRO A 121 13.97 12.82 4.66
N HIS A 122 12.92 12.15 4.20
CA HIS A 122 11.89 12.79 3.38
C HIS A 122 10.97 13.68 4.23
N TRP A 123 10.67 13.24 5.45
CA TRP A 123 9.95 14.08 6.43
C TRP A 123 10.73 15.37 6.75
N ILE A 124 12.06 15.25 6.86
CA ILE A 124 12.98 16.38 7.09
C ILE A 124 13.02 17.32 5.88
N GLU A 125 13.06 16.78 4.65
CA GLU A 125 12.93 17.56 3.41
C GLU A 125 11.60 18.34 3.35
N GLU A 126 10.47 17.74 3.73
CA GLU A 126 9.16 18.42 3.80
C GLU A 126 9.14 19.55 4.86
N GLN A 127 9.86 19.40 5.98
CA GLN A 127 10.00 20.48 6.97
C GLN A 127 10.86 21.63 6.43
N VAL A 128 11.97 21.33 5.74
CA VAL A 128 12.81 22.33 5.08
C VAL A 128 12.05 23.02 3.95
N TRP A 129 11.22 22.30 3.20
CA TRP A 129 10.32 22.85 2.18
C TRP A 129 9.30 23.82 2.77
N THR A 130 8.67 23.45 3.89
CA THR A 130 7.71 24.30 4.61
C THR A 130 8.36 25.61 5.05
N ILE A 131 9.56 25.55 5.65
CA ILE A 131 10.35 26.74 6.01
C ILE A 131 10.70 27.56 4.75
N TYR A 132 11.11 26.90 3.67
CA TYR A 132 11.47 27.54 2.41
C TYR A 132 10.31 28.35 1.82
N VAL A 133 9.11 27.76 1.77
CA VAL A 133 7.89 28.44 1.27
C VAL A 133 7.53 29.64 2.14
N ILE A 134 7.56 29.51 3.47
CA ILE A 134 7.28 30.62 4.40
C ILE A 134 8.23 31.80 4.14
N LEU A 135 9.53 31.53 3.93
CA LEU A 135 10.50 32.57 3.61
C LEU A 135 10.31 33.15 2.20
N ALA A 136 9.97 32.32 1.20
CA ALA A 136 9.72 32.77 -0.17
C ALA A 136 8.52 33.72 -0.25
N GLU A 137 7.40 33.38 0.41
CA GLU A 137 6.20 34.21 0.44
C GLU A 137 6.41 35.51 1.24
N ALA A 138 7.19 35.47 2.31
CA ALA A 138 7.55 36.65 3.09
C ALA A 138 8.66 37.52 2.46
N GLY A 139 9.28 37.09 1.35
CA GLY A 139 10.43 37.78 0.74
C GLY A 139 11.73 37.68 1.56
N ARG A 140 11.80 36.73 2.49
CA ARG A 140 12.86 36.55 3.51
C ARG A 140 13.95 35.54 3.12
N LEU A 141 14.02 35.11 1.87
CA LEU A 141 15.00 34.11 1.40
C LEU A 141 16.47 34.51 1.63
N GLY A 142 16.78 35.81 1.73
CA GLY A 142 18.11 36.29 2.12
C GLY A 142 18.56 35.85 3.52
N GLU A 143 17.62 35.50 4.40
CA GLU A 143 17.91 34.93 5.73
C GLU A 143 18.38 33.47 5.62
N LEU A 144 17.81 32.69 4.70
CA LEU A 144 18.27 31.32 4.43
C LEU A 144 19.66 31.31 3.77
N VAL A 145 19.94 32.24 2.85
CA VAL A 145 21.29 32.42 2.28
C VAL A 145 22.30 32.79 3.37
N TYR A 146 21.95 33.69 4.29
CA TYR A 146 22.79 34.07 5.42
C TYR A 146 23.13 32.86 6.31
N LEU A 147 22.12 32.10 6.74
CA LEU A 147 22.30 30.94 7.63
C LEU A 147 23.06 29.80 6.95
N LEU A 148 22.85 29.55 5.64
CA LEU A 148 23.64 28.56 4.89
C LEU A 148 25.13 28.96 4.81
N LYS A 149 25.42 30.24 4.57
CA LYS A 149 26.79 30.77 4.52
C LYS A 149 27.49 30.70 5.88
N GLU A 150 26.77 30.97 6.97
CA GLU A 150 27.27 30.80 8.34
C GLU A 150 27.56 29.33 8.68
N LYS A 151 26.63 28.42 8.35
CA LYS A 151 26.77 26.98 8.61
C LYS A 151 27.84 26.32 7.73
N ARG A 152 28.07 26.83 6.51
CA ARG A 152 29.03 26.32 5.53
C ARG A 152 29.77 27.46 4.79
N PRO A 153 30.81 28.07 5.39
CA PRO A 153 31.55 29.20 4.79
C PRO A 153 32.31 28.90 3.49
N HIS A 154 32.36 27.64 3.06
CA HIS A 154 33.05 27.19 1.85
C HIS A 154 32.11 26.96 0.66
N LEU A 155 30.79 27.12 0.86
CA LEU A 155 29.78 26.92 -0.17
C LEU A 155 29.76 28.16 -1.09
N ASP A 156 29.85 27.96 -2.41
CA ASP A 156 29.69 29.07 -3.35
C ASP A 156 28.20 29.42 -3.48
N LEU A 157 27.84 30.59 -2.96
CA LEU A 157 26.49 31.16 -2.99
C LEU A 157 26.42 32.44 -3.82
N ALA A 158 27.47 32.80 -4.58
CA ALA A 158 27.56 34.10 -5.26
C ALA A 158 26.37 34.39 -6.20
N ILE A 159 25.81 33.37 -6.82
CA ILE A 159 24.61 33.44 -7.68
C ILE A 159 23.31 33.70 -6.91
N PHE A 160 23.25 33.37 -5.61
CA PHE A 160 22.12 33.71 -4.72
C PHE A 160 22.31 35.07 -4.06
N GLU A 161 23.55 35.48 -3.76
CA GLU A 161 23.82 36.76 -3.09
C GLU A 161 23.40 37.99 -3.92
N THR A 162 23.37 37.86 -5.26
CA THR A 162 22.86 38.90 -6.16
C THR A 162 21.32 38.99 -6.19
N ARG A 163 20.63 37.86 -5.98
CA ARG A 163 19.16 37.73 -6.07
C ARG A 163 18.45 37.81 -4.73
N TYR A 164 19.12 37.34 -3.67
CA TYR A 164 18.66 37.27 -2.28
C TYR A 164 19.82 37.68 -1.36
N PRO A 165 20.08 39.00 -1.18
CA PRO A 165 21.21 39.48 -0.38
C PRO A 165 21.20 38.91 1.05
N PRO A 166 22.33 38.38 1.57
CA PRO A 166 22.39 37.77 2.89
C PRO A 166 21.95 38.75 3.99
N THR A 167 20.89 38.39 4.71
CA THR A 167 20.24 39.27 5.71
C THR A 167 20.07 38.52 7.03
N PRO A 168 20.43 39.08 8.19
CA PRO A 168 20.23 38.41 9.48
C PRO A 168 18.74 38.46 9.93
N PRO A 169 18.21 37.44 10.61
CA PRO A 169 16.82 37.41 11.10
C PRO A 169 16.50 38.45 12.19
N ASN A 170 15.25 38.94 12.22
CA ASN A 170 14.71 39.86 13.24
C ASN A 170 13.49 39.24 13.97
N GLY A 171 13.36 39.48 15.28
CA GLY A 171 12.36 38.79 16.13
C GLY A 171 11.00 39.50 16.37
N ALA A 172 9.94 38.68 16.49
CA ALA A 172 8.59 38.91 17.07
C ALA A 172 7.38 39.29 16.15
N VAL A 173 6.15 38.98 16.62
CA VAL A 173 5.00 38.40 15.85
C VAL A 173 3.60 38.96 16.28
N PRO A 174 2.66 39.30 15.36
CA PRO A 174 1.30 38.65 15.34
C PRO A 174 0.57 38.58 13.94
N GLY A 175 -0.64 37.99 13.91
CA GLY A 175 -1.56 37.84 12.73
C GLY A 175 -2.72 38.88 12.65
N PRO A 176 -3.95 38.60 12.13
CA PRO A 176 -4.65 37.29 11.89
C PRO A 176 -5.49 37.14 10.57
N ALA A 177 -6.20 36.01 10.34
CA ALA A 177 -7.67 35.90 10.01
C ALA A 177 -8.16 34.67 9.18
N GLY A 178 -8.83 33.71 9.86
CA GLY A 178 -10.02 32.89 9.49
C GLY A 178 -10.36 32.33 8.09
N LEU A 179 -10.73 31.04 8.05
CA LEU A 179 -11.58 30.37 7.03
C LEU A 179 -12.60 29.41 7.73
N PRO A 180 -13.69 28.95 7.08
CA PRO A 180 -14.92 28.48 7.75
C PRO A 180 -15.15 26.96 7.86
N ASP A 181 -16.05 26.57 8.76
CA ASP A 181 -16.48 25.19 9.08
C ASP A 181 -17.14 24.41 7.92
N TRP A 182 -16.99 23.07 7.97
CA TRP A 182 -17.77 22.10 7.18
C TRP A 182 -18.47 21.07 8.10
N PRO A 183 -19.63 20.51 7.71
CA PRO A 183 -20.56 19.90 8.66
C PRO A 183 -20.30 18.42 8.99
N GLU A 184 -20.59 18.06 10.24
CA GLU A 184 -20.71 16.66 10.70
C GLU A 184 -21.74 15.86 9.89
N MET A 185 -21.43 14.60 9.58
CA MET A 185 -22.45 13.62 9.16
C MET A 185 -22.61 12.53 10.22
N ASN A 186 -23.69 12.69 11.00
CA ASN A 186 -24.07 11.81 12.09
C ASN A 186 -24.60 10.44 11.59
N GLY A 187 -24.11 9.37 12.23
CA GLY A 187 -24.97 8.35 12.86
C GLY A 187 -25.80 7.37 11.99
N GLY A 188 -25.35 6.11 11.96
CA GLY A 188 -26.23 4.96 12.17
C GLY A 188 -26.91 4.31 10.96
N GLN A 189 -26.34 3.21 10.46
CA GLN A 189 -27.06 2.17 9.72
C GLN A 189 -26.63 0.76 10.15
N ALA A 190 -27.59 -0.17 10.15
CA ALA A 190 -27.40 -1.58 10.49
C ALA A 190 -26.63 -2.33 9.38
N PRO A 191 -25.98 -3.48 9.68
CA PRO A 191 -25.09 -4.15 8.74
C PRO A 191 -25.85 -4.82 7.58
N GLY A 192 -25.82 -4.17 6.41
CA GLY A 192 -26.27 -4.73 5.14
C GLY A 192 -25.43 -4.16 4.00
N GLY A 193 -24.45 -4.94 3.51
CA GLY A 193 -23.50 -4.51 2.49
C GLY A 193 -24.13 -4.16 1.13
N LEU A 194 -23.33 -3.59 0.23
CA LEU A 194 -23.74 -3.30 -1.15
C LEU A 194 -24.12 -4.59 -1.87
N THR A 195 -25.22 -4.56 -2.63
CA THR A 195 -25.59 -5.64 -3.56
C THR A 195 -25.18 -5.28 -4.97
N TYR A 196 -24.71 -6.23 -5.78
CA TYR A 196 -24.18 -5.94 -7.11
C TYR A 196 -25.06 -6.52 -8.21
N ASP A 197 -25.35 -5.70 -9.22
CA ASP A 197 -25.76 -6.15 -10.54
C ASP A 197 -24.51 -6.39 -11.41
N ASP A 198 -24.51 -7.43 -12.25
CA ASP A 198 -23.36 -7.75 -13.10
C ASP A 198 -23.40 -6.99 -14.46
N PHE A 199 -22.25 -6.50 -14.90
CA PHE A 199 -21.99 -6.02 -16.26
C PHE A 199 -20.91 -6.90 -16.90
N ASP A 200 -21.33 -7.84 -17.75
CA ASP A 200 -20.46 -8.85 -18.36
C ASP A 200 -19.90 -8.32 -19.68
N LEU A 201 -18.65 -7.87 -19.65
CA LEU A 201 -17.93 -7.36 -20.80
C LEU A 201 -16.90 -8.37 -21.28
N ARG A 202 -16.92 -8.67 -22.58
CA ARG A 202 -15.99 -9.60 -23.22
C ARG A 202 -15.13 -8.89 -24.26
N ILE A 203 -13.83 -9.15 -24.22
CA ILE A 203 -12.93 -8.96 -25.37
C ILE A 203 -12.69 -10.31 -26.02
N ASN A 204 -12.80 -10.36 -27.35
CA ASN A 204 -12.55 -11.53 -28.19
C ASN A 204 -11.63 -11.15 -29.37
N GLU A 205 -10.92 -12.13 -29.92
CA GLU A 205 -10.17 -11.95 -31.17
C GLU A 205 -11.15 -11.81 -32.36
N GLY A 206 -10.95 -10.81 -33.21
CA GLY A 206 -11.80 -10.54 -34.37
C GLY A 206 -11.19 -11.08 -35.67
N ARG A 207 -11.03 -10.20 -36.67
CA ARG A 207 -10.37 -10.50 -37.94
C ARG A 207 -9.27 -9.49 -38.20
N ASP A 208 -8.25 -9.91 -38.97
CA ASP A 208 -7.21 -9.03 -39.51
C ASP A 208 -6.49 -8.18 -38.44
N GLY A 209 -6.27 -8.75 -37.24
CA GLY A 209 -5.61 -8.09 -36.10
C GLY A 209 -6.51 -7.14 -35.30
N VAL A 210 -7.80 -7.03 -35.64
CA VAL A 210 -8.79 -6.23 -34.91
C VAL A 210 -9.47 -7.09 -33.85
N TYR A 211 -9.72 -6.51 -32.68
CA TYR A 211 -10.41 -7.18 -31.57
C TYR A 211 -11.89 -6.80 -31.54
N GLU A 212 -12.70 -7.61 -30.87
CA GLU A 212 -14.14 -7.38 -30.72
C GLU A 212 -14.49 -7.22 -29.24
N VAL A 213 -15.22 -6.15 -28.90
CA VAL A 213 -15.76 -5.91 -27.55
C VAL A 213 -17.28 -6.08 -27.60
N GLU A 214 -17.84 -6.88 -26.70
CA GLU A 214 -19.28 -7.11 -26.57
C GLU A 214 -19.74 -7.10 -25.11
N VAL A 215 -20.99 -6.68 -24.87
CA VAL A 215 -21.64 -6.78 -23.55
C VAL A 215 -22.56 -7.99 -23.58
N LEU A 216 -22.12 -9.08 -22.95
CA LEU A 216 -22.82 -10.37 -22.89
C LEU A 216 -24.05 -10.33 -21.99
N ARG A 217 -24.06 -9.45 -20.98
CA ARG A 217 -25.14 -9.30 -20.01
C ARG A 217 -25.03 -7.96 -19.29
N SER A 218 -26.14 -7.25 -19.13
CA SER A 218 -26.25 -6.12 -18.21
C SER A 218 -27.72 -5.94 -17.76
N PRO A 219 -27.99 -5.12 -16.73
CA PRO A 219 -29.36 -4.75 -16.35
C PRO A 219 -30.15 -4.04 -17.46
N ARG A 220 -29.49 -3.50 -18.48
CA ARG A 220 -30.10 -2.75 -19.59
C ARG A 220 -29.91 -3.42 -20.96
N GLY A 221 -29.72 -4.75 -20.95
CA GLY A 221 -29.58 -5.59 -22.14
C GLY A 221 -28.14 -5.76 -22.63
N GLU A 222 -28.00 -6.36 -23.80
CA GLU A 222 -26.73 -6.70 -24.44
C GLU A 222 -26.27 -5.62 -25.44
N VAL A 223 -24.99 -5.61 -25.77
CA VAL A 223 -24.40 -4.78 -26.86
C VAL A 223 -23.64 -5.72 -27.77
N ARG A 224 -23.94 -5.65 -29.07
CA ARG A 224 -23.29 -6.48 -30.09
C ARG A 224 -21.82 -6.10 -30.26
N LYS A 225 -21.05 -7.07 -30.76
CA LYS A 225 -19.63 -6.95 -31.12
C LYS A 225 -19.31 -5.62 -31.82
N THR A 226 -18.52 -4.80 -31.14
CA THR A 226 -17.93 -3.57 -31.65
C THR A 226 -16.46 -3.84 -31.96
N ALA A 227 -16.04 -3.56 -33.19
CA ALA A 227 -14.65 -3.73 -33.60
C ALA A 227 -13.77 -2.65 -32.97
N GLN A 228 -12.62 -3.06 -32.43
CA GLN A 228 -11.69 -2.21 -31.68
C GLN A 228 -10.25 -2.55 -32.07
N ALA A 229 -9.50 -1.53 -32.51
CA ALA A 229 -8.06 -1.64 -32.67
C ALA A 229 -7.38 -1.60 -31.29
N MET A 230 -6.44 -2.50 -31.04
CA MET A 230 -5.62 -2.50 -29.82
C MET A 230 -4.24 -1.92 -30.12
N PRO A 231 -3.64 -1.12 -29.21
CA PRO A 231 -2.35 -0.46 -29.40
C PRO A 231 -1.18 -1.43 -29.17
N LEU A 232 -1.26 -2.64 -29.74
CA LEU A 232 -0.25 -3.70 -29.56
C LEU A 232 1.13 -3.31 -30.07
N ASP A 233 1.20 -2.35 -30.98
CA ASP A 233 2.45 -1.83 -31.56
C ASP A 233 2.74 -0.37 -31.21
N ASP A 234 1.94 0.25 -30.35
CA ASP A 234 2.19 1.60 -29.88
C ASP A 234 3.35 1.62 -28.86
N ALA A 235 4.30 2.54 -29.07
CA ALA A 235 5.49 2.65 -28.23
C ALA A 235 5.18 3.27 -26.86
N GLU A 236 4.31 4.29 -26.78
CA GLU A 236 3.95 4.91 -25.49
C GLU A 236 3.17 3.93 -24.63
N PHE A 237 2.23 3.17 -25.21
CA PHE A 237 1.51 2.12 -24.49
C PHE A 237 2.44 1.02 -23.96
N LYS A 238 3.40 0.56 -24.77
CA LYS A 238 4.41 -0.44 -24.36
C LYS A 238 5.27 0.09 -23.22
N ASP A 239 5.76 1.32 -23.31
CA ASP A 239 6.62 1.93 -22.29
C ASP A 239 5.85 2.16 -20.97
N LEU A 240 4.61 2.66 -21.03
CA LEU A 240 3.76 2.82 -19.85
C LEU A 240 3.44 1.48 -19.16
N LEU A 241 3.15 0.43 -19.94
CA LEU A 241 2.91 -0.92 -19.43
C LEU A 241 4.19 -1.53 -18.83
N ALA A 242 5.35 -1.31 -19.44
CA ALA A 242 6.65 -1.75 -18.91
C ALA A 242 6.99 -1.03 -17.60
N TYR A 243 6.84 0.31 -17.54
CA TYR A 243 7.07 1.08 -16.32
C TYR A 243 6.17 0.63 -15.17
N LEU A 244 4.92 0.24 -15.44
CA LEU A 244 4.05 -0.28 -14.39
C LEU A 244 4.49 -1.66 -13.88
N LYS A 245 4.95 -2.54 -14.79
CA LYS A 245 5.50 -3.87 -14.46
C LYS A 245 6.80 -3.80 -13.67
N ASP A 246 7.71 -2.92 -14.08
CA ASP A 246 9.03 -2.74 -13.48
C ASP A 246 8.99 -1.88 -12.19
N LEU A 247 7.79 -1.54 -11.71
CA LEU A 247 7.55 -0.71 -10.53
C LEU A 247 8.15 0.71 -10.63
N TRP A 248 8.19 1.29 -11.83
CA TRP A 248 8.71 2.63 -12.12
C TRP A 248 7.64 3.67 -12.47
N ALA A 249 6.41 3.25 -12.77
CA ALA A 249 5.29 4.14 -13.11
C ALA A 249 4.86 5.02 -11.93
N GLY A 250 4.73 6.33 -12.17
CA GLY A 250 4.08 7.26 -11.25
C GLY A 250 2.56 7.35 -11.48
N ARG A 251 1.88 8.13 -10.64
CA ARG A 251 0.41 8.31 -10.71
C ARG A 251 -0.08 8.81 -12.08
N GLU A 252 0.71 9.63 -12.77
CA GLU A 252 0.38 10.13 -14.12
C GLU A 252 0.57 9.06 -15.21
N ASP A 253 1.59 8.22 -15.11
CA ASP A 253 1.82 7.13 -16.07
C ASP A 253 0.70 6.09 -15.99
N ALA A 254 0.31 5.71 -14.76
CA ALA A 254 -0.84 4.85 -14.52
C ALA A 254 -2.17 5.48 -15.00
N ARG A 255 -2.33 6.80 -14.86
CA ARG A 255 -3.52 7.53 -15.33
C ARG A 255 -3.61 7.49 -16.84
N LYS A 256 -2.52 7.78 -17.56
CA LYS A 256 -2.44 7.69 -19.02
C LYS A 256 -2.69 6.28 -19.53
N LEU A 257 -2.06 5.27 -18.93
CA LEU A 257 -2.31 3.86 -19.26
C LEU A 257 -3.79 3.51 -19.06
N GLY A 258 -4.38 3.99 -17.97
CA GLY A 258 -5.79 3.88 -17.66
C GLY A 258 -6.72 4.53 -18.68
N GLU A 259 -6.40 5.74 -19.16
CA GLU A 259 -7.11 6.44 -20.23
C GLU A 259 -7.07 5.65 -21.54
N GLN A 260 -5.89 5.16 -21.92
CA GLN A 260 -5.71 4.36 -23.13
C GLN A 260 -6.52 3.06 -23.04
N MET A 261 -6.40 2.28 -21.96
CA MET A 261 -7.18 1.06 -21.76
C MET A 261 -8.70 1.31 -21.70
N ARG A 262 -9.15 2.44 -21.11
CA ARG A 262 -10.57 2.85 -21.16
C ARG A 262 -11.03 3.03 -22.60
N GLY A 263 -10.17 3.63 -23.44
CA GLY A 263 -10.31 3.69 -24.90
C GLY A 263 -10.77 2.40 -25.52
N LEU A 264 -10.13 1.31 -25.12
CA LEU A 264 -10.26 -0.03 -25.68
C LEU A 264 -11.42 -0.82 -25.09
N LEU A 265 -11.61 -0.74 -23.78
CA LEU A 265 -12.67 -1.50 -23.10
C LEU A 265 -14.06 -0.90 -23.34
N PHE A 266 -14.17 0.42 -23.50
CA PHE A 266 -15.44 1.12 -23.59
C PHE A 266 -15.57 1.94 -24.89
N PRO A 267 -15.66 1.30 -26.06
CA PRO A 267 -15.97 1.98 -27.31
C PRO A 267 -17.46 2.38 -27.35
N GLY A 268 -17.75 3.58 -27.87
CA GLY A 268 -19.09 4.07 -28.26
C GLY A 268 -20.28 3.53 -27.46
N GLU A 269 -21.02 2.59 -28.06
CA GLU A 269 -22.25 1.99 -27.50
C GLU A 269 -22.01 1.24 -26.18
N VAL A 270 -20.85 0.59 -26.01
CA VAL A 270 -20.48 -0.12 -24.78
C VAL A 270 -20.35 0.86 -23.61
N TRP A 271 -19.78 2.05 -23.85
CA TRP A 271 -19.69 3.11 -22.84
C TRP A 271 -21.07 3.67 -22.47
N SER A 272 -21.91 3.95 -23.47
CA SER A 272 -23.29 4.39 -23.22
C SER A 272 -24.07 3.35 -22.40
N LYS A 273 -23.97 2.06 -22.75
CA LYS A 273 -24.62 0.98 -22.01
C LYS A 273 -24.12 0.87 -20.57
N PHE A 274 -22.81 0.99 -20.33
CA PHE A 274 -22.25 1.02 -18.98
C PHE A 274 -22.86 2.15 -18.15
N ARG A 275 -22.88 3.38 -18.69
CA ARG A 275 -23.48 4.54 -18.01
C ARG A 275 -24.98 4.39 -17.72
N GLU A 276 -25.75 3.77 -18.62
CA GLU A 276 -27.18 3.45 -18.40
C GLU A 276 -27.41 2.42 -17.28
N CYS A 277 -26.42 1.59 -17.00
CA CYS A 277 -26.48 0.55 -15.97
C CYS A 277 -26.00 1.04 -14.60
N LEU A 278 -25.32 2.19 -14.51
CA LEU A 278 -24.84 2.72 -13.22
C LEU A 278 -26.03 3.01 -12.28
N PRO A 279 -25.92 2.64 -11.00
CA PRO A 279 -26.98 2.87 -10.02
C PRO A 279 -27.15 4.37 -9.74
N ALA A 280 -28.37 4.78 -9.39
CA ALA A 280 -28.63 6.12 -8.88
C ALA A 280 -27.91 6.34 -7.55
N ARG A 281 -27.39 7.56 -7.32
CA ARG A 281 -26.76 7.94 -6.05
C ARG A 281 -27.69 7.64 -4.87
N GLY A 282 -27.16 6.97 -3.84
CA GLY A 282 -27.92 6.58 -2.65
C GLY A 282 -28.67 5.25 -2.74
N ALA A 283 -28.67 4.56 -3.86
CA ALA A 283 -29.09 3.16 -3.91
C ALA A 283 -28.06 2.28 -3.17
N ASN A 284 -28.50 1.33 -2.34
CA ASN A 284 -27.61 0.30 -1.77
C ASN A 284 -27.29 -0.81 -2.80
N ARG A 285 -26.93 -0.39 -4.02
CA ARG A 285 -26.60 -1.24 -5.16
C ARG A 285 -25.37 -0.70 -5.89
N GLY A 286 -24.52 -1.60 -6.39
CA GLY A 286 -23.43 -1.32 -7.33
C GLY A 286 -23.61 -2.06 -8.65
N LEU A 287 -22.73 -1.78 -9.61
CA LEU A 287 -22.61 -2.45 -10.90
C LEU A 287 -21.21 -3.09 -10.99
N ARG A 288 -21.12 -4.40 -10.76
CA ARG A 288 -19.86 -5.15 -10.87
C ARG A 288 -19.44 -5.29 -12.33
N LEU A 289 -18.26 -4.79 -12.67
CA LEU A 289 -17.67 -4.97 -13.99
C LEU A 289 -16.95 -6.33 -14.05
N ARG A 290 -17.52 -7.29 -14.78
CA ARG A 290 -16.95 -8.62 -15.00
C ARG A 290 -16.22 -8.68 -16.34
N LEU A 291 -14.89 -8.73 -16.28
CA LEU A 291 -14.01 -8.71 -17.45
C LEU A 291 -13.68 -10.13 -17.93
N ARG A 292 -14.23 -10.51 -19.08
CA ARG A 292 -13.86 -11.73 -19.79
C ARG A 292 -12.89 -11.40 -20.92
N ILE A 293 -11.60 -11.67 -20.68
CA ILE A 293 -10.55 -11.44 -21.67
C ILE A 293 -10.14 -12.80 -22.26
N ASP A 294 -10.65 -13.11 -23.45
CA ASP A 294 -10.35 -14.37 -24.13
C ASP A 294 -8.93 -14.39 -24.76
N PRO A 295 -8.42 -13.31 -25.39
CA PRO A 295 -7.07 -13.30 -25.96
C PRO A 295 -5.97 -13.34 -24.87
N PRO A 296 -5.02 -14.30 -24.91
CA PRO A 296 -4.00 -14.46 -23.88
C PRO A 296 -3.11 -13.22 -23.66
N GLU A 297 -2.69 -12.58 -24.74
CA GLU A 297 -1.80 -11.41 -24.76
C GLU A 297 -2.44 -10.17 -24.13
N LEU A 298 -3.77 -10.08 -24.13
CA LEU A 298 -4.54 -9.04 -23.44
C LEU A 298 -4.88 -9.41 -21.98
N SER A 299 -4.74 -10.69 -21.58
CA SER A 299 -5.09 -11.11 -20.22
C SER A 299 -4.16 -10.50 -19.17
N GLY A 300 -2.85 -10.49 -19.46
CA GLY A 300 -1.80 -9.94 -18.58
C GLY A 300 -1.67 -8.42 -18.65
N TRP A 301 -2.70 -7.73 -19.14
CA TRP A 301 -2.81 -6.29 -19.04
C TRP A 301 -3.52 -5.92 -17.73
N PRO A 302 -3.14 -4.79 -17.10
CA PRO A 302 -3.61 -4.43 -15.77
C PRO A 302 -4.92 -3.64 -15.86
N TRP A 303 -6.00 -4.27 -16.34
CA TRP A 303 -7.31 -3.64 -16.55
C TRP A 303 -7.94 -3.04 -15.27
N GLU A 304 -7.39 -3.33 -14.10
CA GLU A 304 -7.70 -2.67 -12.82
C GLU A 304 -7.43 -1.16 -12.84
N TYR A 305 -6.52 -0.69 -13.70
CA TYR A 305 -6.10 0.71 -13.82
C TYR A 305 -6.97 1.56 -14.77
N ILE A 306 -8.09 1.03 -15.28
CA ILE A 306 -9.00 1.80 -16.15
C ILE A 306 -9.44 3.10 -15.45
N TRP A 307 -9.12 4.23 -16.08
CA TRP A 307 -9.40 5.58 -15.58
C TRP A 307 -10.34 6.34 -16.53
N HIS A 308 -11.19 7.19 -15.97
CA HIS A 308 -12.05 8.09 -16.74
C HIS A 308 -12.26 9.43 -16.03
N ALA A 309 -12.24 10.55 -16.76
CA ALA A 309 -12.33 11.90 -16.18
C ALA A 309 -13.55 12.16 -15.28
N ASP A 310 -14.72 11.55 -15.56
CA ASP A 310 -15.92 11.68 -14.70
C ASP A 310 -15.96 10.73 -13.48
N PHE A 311 -15.07 9.72 -13.41
CA PHE A 311 -15.18 8.60 -12.45
C PHE A 311 -13.86 8.21 -11.76
N ASP A 312 -12.75 8.85 -12.12
CA ASP A 312 -11.39 8.42 -11.82
C ASP A 312 -11.15 6.93 -12.15
N TYR A 313 -10.38 6.22 -11.33
CA TYR A 313 -10.17 4.78 -11.46
C TYR A 313 -11.42 4.01 -11.06
N LEU A 314 -12.00 3.24 -12.00
CA LEU A 314 -13.23 2.47 -11.76
C LEU A 314 -13.06 1.49 -10.58
N ALA A 315 -11.86 0.95 -10.40
CA ALA A 315 -11.51 -0.01 -9.36
C ALA A 315 -11.41 0.57 -7.94
N HIS A 316 -11.46 1.90 -7.75
CA HIS A 316 -11.54 2.57 -6.44
C HIS A 316 -12.98 2.83 -5.96
N SER A 317 -13.95 2.78 -6.87
CA SER A 317 -15.35 3.05 -6.57
C SER A 317 -16.05 1.78 -6.10
N LYS A 318 -16.55 1.79 -4.85
CA LYS A 318 -17.37 0.69 -4.27
C LYS A 318 -18.63 0.39 -5.10
N LEU A 319 -19.06 1.30 -5.97
CA LEU A 319 -20.20 1.13 -6.87
C LEU A 319 -19.82 0.42 -8.17
N THR A 320 -18.53 0.27 -8.50
CA THR A 320 -18.04 -0.32 -9.76
C THR A 320 -16.86 -1.28 -9.56
N PRO A 321 -16.96 -2.31 -8.69
CA PRO A 321 -15.86 -3.23 -8.47
C PRO A 321 -15.50 -3.98 -9.77
N VAL A 322 -14.20 -4.12 -10.03
CA VAL A 322 -13.65 -4.75 -11.24
C VAL A 322 -13.12 -6.13 -10.88
N VAL A 323 -13.63 -7.16 -11.58
CA VAL A 323 -13.23 -8.56 -11.41
C VAL A 323 -12.96 -9.23 -12.75
N ARG A 324 -12.02 -10.19 -12.79
CA ARG A 324 -11.79 -11.06 -13.96
C ARG A 324 -12.74 -12.25 -13.93
N TYR A 325 -13.41 -12.50 -15.05
CA TYR A 325 -14.41 -13.56 -15.20
C TYR A 325 -13.97 -14.54 -16.31
N PRO A 326 -13.05 -15.49 -16.01
CA PRO A 326 -12.60 -16.48 -16.98
C PRO A 326 -13.73 -17.45 -17.35
N ALA A 327 -13.84 -17.73 -18.65
CA ALA A 327 -14.84 -18.63 -19.20
C ALA A 327 -14.44 -20.10 -18.99
N GLU A 328 -15.18 -20.79 -18.14
CA GLU A 328 -15.05 -22.22 -17.86
C GLU A 328 -16.44 -22.88 -17.86
N SER A 329 -16.51 -24.14 -18.27
CA SER A 329 -17.75 -24.94 -18.27
C SER A 329 -17.97 -25.65 -16.92
N LEU A 330 -17.82 -24.89 -15.83
CA LEU A 330 -18.00 -25.35 -14.45
C LEU A 330 -19.24 -24.69 -13.84
N PRO A 331 -20.00 -25.38 -12.96
CA PRO A 331 -21.05 -24.76 -12.15
C PRO A 331 -20.55 -23.50 -11.43
N GLN A 332 -21.45 -22.53 -11.21
CA GLN A 332 -21.16 -21.40 -10.33
C GLN A 332 -21.43 -21.82 -8.89
N GLU A 333 -20.35 -22.00 -8.13
CA GLU A 333 -20.39 -22.25 -6.69
C GLU A 333 -20.59 -20.94 -5.91
N GLN A 334 -21.27 -21.03 -4.75
CA GLN A 334 -21.39 -19.90 -3.82
C GLN A 334 -20.10 -19.72 -3.01
N LEU A 335 -19.75 -18.47 -2.72
CA LEU A 335 -18.64 -18.12 -1.82
C LEU A 335 -18.96 -18.30 -0.34
N GLN A 336 -20.25 -18.32 0.02
CA GLN A 336 -20.67 -18.35 1.41
C GLN A 336 -20.17 -19.63 2.12
N ALA A 337 -19.41 -19.40 3.18
CA ALA A 337 -18.83 -20.42 4.05
C ALA A 337 -19.75 -20.74 5.23
N GLU A 338 -19.66 -21.96 5.74
CA GLU A 338 -20.24 -22.32 7.04
C GLU A 338 -19.39 -21.70 8.16
N LEU A 339 -20.04 -21.32 9.27
CA LEU A 339 -19.34 -20.80 10.46
C LEU A 339 -18.89 -21.96 11.38
N PRO A 340 -17.70 -21.88 12.00
CA PRO A 340 -16.69 -20.82 11.86
C PRO A 340 -15.97 -20.87 10.50
N ILE A 341 -15.58 -19.70 9.99
CA ILE A 341 -14.78 -19.58 8.77
C ILE A 341 -13.39 -20.16 9.04
N ARG A 342 -13.08 -21.31 8.43
CA ARG A 342 -11.78 -21.98 8.57
C ARG A 342 -10.80 -21.45 7.52
N ILE A 343 -9.71 -20.85 7.98
CA ILE A 343 -8.68 -20.21 7.16
C ILE A 343 -7.38 -21.01 7.33
N LEU A 344 -6.81 -21.50 6.24
CA LEU A 344 -5.48 -22.07 6.21
C LEU A 344 -4.50 -21.00 5.71
N LEU A 345 -3.69 -20.48 6.61
CA LEU A 345 -2.60 -19.55 6.32
C LEU A 345 -1.31 -20.34 6.10
N VAL A 346 -0.65 -20.13 4.97
CA VAL A 346 0.53 -20.89 4.53
C VAL A 346 1.64 -19.90 4.23
N THR A 347 2.74 -19.93 4.98
CA THR A 347 3.88 -19.05 4.79
C THR A 347 5.13 -19.84 4.39
N ALA A 348 5.86 -19.34 3.40
CA ALA A 348 7.13 -19.90 2.95
C ALA A 348 8.13 -18.77 2.66
N ASN A 349 9.34 -18.89 3.21
CA ASN A 349 10.40 -17.90 3.09
C ASN A 349 11.75 -18.63 2.85
N PRO A 350 11.89 -19.35 1.72
CA PRO A 350 13.02 -20.23 1.46
C PRO A 350 14.35 -19.49 1.43
N GLN A 351 15.39 -20.15 1.94
CA GLN A 351 16.75 -19.63 1.96
C GLN A 351 17.53 -20.06 0.71
N GLY A 352 18.36 -19.16 0.18
CA GLY A 352 19.30 -19.47 -0.90
C GLY A 352 19.63 -18.26 -1.78
N ASP A 353 20.69 -18.40 -2.58
CA ASP A 353 21.09 -17.36 -3.54
C ASP A 353 19.96 -17.06 -4.53
N GLY A 354 19.67 -15.77 -4.72
CA GLY A 354 18.63 -15.29 -5.64
C GLY A 354 17.23 -15.12 -5.04
N TRP A 355 16.99 -15.50 -3.78
CA TRP A 355 15.69 -15.29 -3.11
C TRP A 355 15.78 -14.17 -2.07
N LYS A 356 14.93 -13.16 -2.24
CA LYS A 356 14.78 -12.05 -1.27
C LYS A 356 14.02 -12.53 -0.04
N ALA A 357 14.52 -12.26 1.16
CA ALA A 357 13.79 -12.52 2.39
C ALA A 357 12.51 -11.67 2.47
N LEU A 358 11.36 -12.32 2.71
CA LEU A 358 10.06 -11.67 2.85
C LEU A 358 9.71 -11.42 4.33
N GLN A 359 8.87 -10.42 4.59
CA GLN A 359 8.40 -10.07 5.94
C GLN A 359 7.17 -10.91 6.38
N VAL A 360 7.22 -12.23 6.15
CA VAL A 360 6.08 -13.15 6.32
C VAL A 360 5.46 -13.11 7.72
N ASP A 361 6.28 -12.99 8.78
CA ASP A 361 5.80 -12.94 10.17
C ASP A 361 4.99 -11.67 10.46
N LYS A 362 5.35 -10.54 9.84
CA LYS A 362 4.60 -9.28 9.98
C LYS A 362 3.25 -9.37 9.28
N GLU A 363 3.23 -9.98 8.10
CA GLU A 363 1.99 -10.15 7.35
C GLU A 363 1.05 -11.15 8.04
N GLU A 364 1.57 -12.27 8.55
CA GLU A 364 0.84 -13.18 9.44
C GLU A 364 0.26 -12.42 10.65
N GLY A 365 1.06 -11.58 11.31
CA GLY A 365 0.63 -10.75 12.43
C GLY A 365 -0.53 -9.82 12.09
N LEU A 366 -0.48 -9.12 10.96
CA LEU A 366 -1.56 -8.25 10.48
C LEU A 366 -2.82 -9.03 10.12
N VAL A 367 -2.69 -10.20 9.50
CA VAL A 367 -3.83 -11.08 9.19
C VAL A 367 -4.52 -11.53 10.49
N HIS A 368 -3.76 -11.95 11.50
CA HIS A 368 -4.32 -12.29 12.82
C HIS A 368 -4.95 -11.08 13.52
N GLN A 369 -4.34 -9.90 13.44
CA GLN A 369 -4.90 -8.67 14.02
C GLN A 369 -6.23 -8.28 13.35
N ALA A 370 -6.30 -8.34 12.02
CA ALA A 370 -7.52 -8.04 11.28
C ALA A 370 -8.64 -9.04 11.59
N LEU A 371 -8.30 -10.33 11.73
CA LEU A 371 -9.25 -11.42 12.02
C LEU A 371 -9.66 -11.54 13.49
N GLU A 372 -8.98 -10.85 14.41
CA GLU A 372 -9.20 -10.94 15.86
C GLU A 372 -10.69 -10.89 16.28
N PRO A 373 -11.54 -9.98 15.75
CA PRO A 373 -12.96 -9.93 16.14
C PRO A 373 -13.71 -11.22 15.81
N LEU A 374 -13.36 -11.91 14.72
CA LEU A 374 -13.97 -13.18 14.35
C LEU A 374 -13.39 -14.36 15.14
N THR A 375 -12.07 -14.41 15.34
CA THR A 375 -11.44 -15.52 16.06
C THR A 375 -11.78 -15.49 17.55
N ALA A 376 -11.75 -14.32 18.19
CA ALA A 376 -12.09 -14.17 19.61
C ALA A 376 -13.58 -14.47 19.91
N THR A 377 -14.46 -14.36 18.92
CA THR A 377 -15.90 -14.67 19.06
C THR A 377 -16.25 -16.10 18.59
N GLY A 378 -15.27 -16.88 18.11
CA GLY A 378 -15.49 -18.21 17.55
C GLY A 378 -16.31 -18.21 16.25
N LEU A 379 -16.18 -17.14 15.45
CA LEU A 379 -16.76 -17.02 14.11
C LEU A 379 -15.75 -17.34 13.00
N ALA A 380 -14.45 -17.34 13.32
CA ALA A 380 -13.38 -17.82 12.44
C ALA A 380 -12.37 -18.67 13.22
N GLU A 381 -11.68 -19.56 12.50
CA GLU A 381 -10.55 -20.37 12.96
C GLU A 381 -9.40 -20.17 11.96
N VAL A 382 -8.18 -19.91 12.45
CA VAL A 382 -6.98 -19.75 11.61
C VAL A 382 -5.96 -20.82 11.98
N ASP A 383 -5.66 -21.71 11.04
CA ASP A 383 -4.54 -22.63 11.12
C ASP A 383 -3.37 -22.05 10.32
N VAL A 384 -2.17 -22.06 10.91
CA VAL A 384 -0.95 -21.58 10.25
C VAL A 384 -0.01 -22.75 9.95
N ILE A 385 0.52 -22.80 8.72
CA ILE A 385 1.70 -23.58 8.35
C ILE A 385 2.82 -22.58 8.06
N ARG A 386 3.79 -22.46 8.97
CA ARG A 386 5.05 -21.74 8.72
C ARG A 386 6.09 -22.68 8.13
N HIS A 387 7.03 -22.15 7.36
CA HIS A 387 8.04 -22.94 6.64
C HIS A 387 7.42 -24.05 5.79
N ALA A 388 6.37 -23.70 5.06
CA ALA A 388 5.45 -24.67 4.51
C ALA A 388 6.08 -25.59 3.45
N GLN A 389 6.11 -26.88 3.73
CA GLN A 389 6.36 -27.91 2.73
C GLN A 389 5.06 -28.37 2.06
N ILE A 390 5.16 -28.88 0.83
CA ILE A 390 4.01 -29.42 0.07
C ILE A 390 3.32 -30.60 0.78
N THR A 391 4.09 -31.35 1.57
CA THR A 391 3.68 -32.45 2.45
C THR A 391 2.81 -31.99 3.60
N ASP A 392 3.16 -30.87 4.25
CA ASP A 392 2.37 -30.30 5.36
C ASP A 392 1.06 -29.70 4.86
N VAL A 393 1.09 -29.00 3.71
CA VAL A 393 -0.11 -28.49 3.04
C VAL A 393 -1.08 -29.64 2.70
N ASN A 394 -0.58 -30.71 2.09
CA ASN A 394 -1.38 -31.90 1.78
C ASN A 394 -1.92 -32.59 3.05
N ARG A 395 -1.13 -32.66 4.14
CA ARG A 395 -1.57 -33.22 5.41
C ARG A 395 -2.73 -32.40 6.00
N LYS A 396 -2.55 -31.09 6.16
CA LYS A 396 -3.58 -30.19 6.71
C LYS A 396 -4.87 -30.22 5.87
N LEU A 397 -4.78 -30.12 4.54
CA LEU A 397 -5.96 -30.18 3.65
C LEU A 397 -6.72 -31.52 3.69
N ARG A 398 -6.10 -32.61 4.17
CA ARG A 398 -6.74 -33.92 4.35
C ARG A 398 -7.30 -34.14 5.75
N GLU A 399 -6.73 -33.48 6.77
CA GLU A 399 -7.14 -33.57 8.17
C GLU A 399 -8.22 -32.55 8.54
N GLY A 400 -8.22 -31.39 7.89
CA GLY A 400 -9.14 -30.28 8.12
C GLY A 400 -10.06 -29.98 6.94
N ARG A 401 -11.11 -29.21 7.22
CA ARG A 401 -11.95 -28.53 6.22
C ARG A 401 -11.59 -27.05 6.24
N TYR A 402 -11.37 -26.42 5.08
CA TYR A 402 -11.01 -25.00 5.00
C TYR A 402 -11.83 -24.30 3.93
N HIS A 403 -12.22 -23.07 4.21
CA HIS A 403 -12.99 -22.20 3.31
C HIS A 403 -12.10 -21.15 2.62
N VAL A 404 -11.00 -20.78 3.27
CA VAL A 404 -10.00 -19.85 2.73
C VAL A 404 -8.62 -20.51 2.77
N PHE A 405 -7.86 -20.38 1.69
CA PHE A 405 -6.44 -20.70 1.64
C PHE A 405 -5.69 -19.42 1.29
N HIS A 406 -4.83 -18.96 2.20
CA HIS A 406 -3.99 -17.79 2.00
C HIS A 406 -2.53 -18.22 1.98
N PHE A 407 -1.85 -17.99 0.86
CA PHE A 407 -0.42 -18.23 0.70
C PHE A 407 0.33 -16.90 0.70
N ILE A 408 1.36 -16.81 1.56
CA ILE A 408 2.32 -15.70 1.62
C ILE A 408 3.70 -16.27 1.29
N GLY A 409 4.33 -15.82 0.21
CA GLY A 409 5.64 -16.33 -0.20
C GLY A 409 6.07 -15.81 -1.57
N HIS A 410 6.91 -16.57 -2.27
CA HIS A 410 7.34 -16.23 -3.63
C HIS A 410 6.53 -16.94 -4.71
N GLY A 411 6.45 -16.33 -5.89
CA GLY A 411 5.96 -16.89 -7.13
C GLY A 411 7.05 -16.90 -8.21
N LYS A 412 6.96 -17.84 -9.15
CA LYS A 412 7.88 -17.92 -10.30
C LYS A 412 7.16 -18.37 -11.58
N TYR A 413 7.58 -17.85 -12.72
CA TYR A 413 7.30 -18.43 -14.04
C TYR A 413 8.47 -19.25 -14.53
N ASP A 414 8.18 -20.42 -15.11
CA ASP A 414 9.19 -21.19 -15.83
C ASP A 414 8.48 -22.09 -16.85
N ASN A 415 9.07 -22.27 -18.04
CA ASN A 415 8.55 -23.16 -19.10
C ASN A 415 7.05 -23.00 -19.42
N SER A 416 6.54 -21.76 -19.42
CA SER A 416 5.12 -21.42 -19.59
C SER A 416 4.16 -21.96 -18.50
N GLU A 417 4.65 -22.31 -17.32
CA GLU A 417 3.86 -22.67 -16.14
C GLU A 417 4.16 -21.76 -14.93
N GLY A 418 3.11 -21.33 -14.24
CA GLY A 418 3.20 -20.59 -12.99
C GLY A 418 3.40 -21.51 -11.80
N HIS A 419 4.25 -21.09 -10.86
CA HIS A 419 4.63 -21.83 -9.67
C HIS A 419 4.48 -20.96 -8.42
N ILE A 420 4.04 -21.56 -7.31
CA ILE A 420 4.32 -21.03 -5.97
C ILE A 420 5.61 -21.66 -5.45
N VAL A 421 6.33 -20.95 -4.59
CA VAL A 421 7.60 -21.44 -4.02
C VAL A 421 7.37 -21.82 -2.56
N LEU A 422 7.44 -23.11 -2.29
CA LEU A 422 7.40 -23.68 -0.93
C LEU A 422 8.82 -23.99 -0.45
N GLU A 423 8.95 -24.49 0.78
CA GLU A 423 10.24 -24.94 1.32
C GLU A 423 10.45 -26.46 1.08
N ASP A 424 11.71 -26.87 0.97
CA ASP A 424 12.14 -28.28 0.97
C ASP A 424 12.64 -28.73 2.36
N ASP A 425 13.20 -29.95 2.44
CA ASP A 425 13.70 -30.53 3.70
C ASP A 425 14.96 -29.83 4.26
N ALA A 426 15.59 -28.95 3.48
CA ALA A 426 16.73 -28.14 3.87
C ALA A 426 16.37 -26.65 4.08
N GLY A 427 15.09 -26.27 3.97
CA GLY A 427 14.64 -24.87 3.98
C GLY A 427 14.93 -24.12 2.67
N GLY A 428 15.29 -24.85 1.61
CA GLY A 428 15.56 -24.31 0.27
C GLY A 428 14.30 -24.14 -0.58
N PRO A 429 14.41 -23.48 -1.74
CA PRO A 429 13.28 -23.16 -2.62
C PRO A 429 12.76 -24.38 -3.39
N ARG A 430 11.49 -24.75 -3.16
CA ARG A 430 10.77 -25.80 -3.88
C ARG A 430 9.68 -25.21 -4.76
N LEU A 431 9.89 -25.25 -6.08
CA LEU A 431 8.84 -24.89 -7.05
C LEU A 431 7.69 -25.90 -6.99
N VAL A 432 6.46 -25.39 -6.87
CA VAL A 432 5.21 -26.16 -6.91
C VAL A 432 4.34 -25.63 -8.04
N ALA A 433 4.17 -26.46 -9.07
CA ALA A 433 3.50 -26.08 -10.30
C ALA A 433 1.98 -25.90 -10.11
N ALA A 434 1.36 -25.04 -10.91
CA ALA A 434 -0.08 -24.82 -10.93
C ALA A 434 -0.89 -26.12 -11.10
N ALA A 435 -0.37 -27.11 -11.83
CA ALA A 435 -0.98 -28.43 -11.96
C ALA A 435 -0.96 -29.25 -10.66
N GLN A 436 0.10 -29.13 -9.84
CA GLN A 436 0.25 -29.83 -8.57
C GLN A 436 -0.65 -29.22 -7.48
N LEU A 437 -0.66 -27.88 -7.37
CA LEU A 437 -1.56 -27.18 -6.46
C LEU A 437 -3.03 -27.49 -6.79
N ARG A 438 -3.39 -27.53 -8.08
CA ARG A 438 -4.72 -27.95 -8.54
C ARG A 438 -5.06 -29.38 -8.14
N ALA A 439 -4.08 -30.30 -8.11
CA ALA A 439 -4.32 -31.68 -7.68
C ALA A 439 -4.59 -31.79 -6.17
N LEU A 440 -3.99 -30.90 -5.35
CA LEU A 440 -4.25 -30.81 -3.91
C LEU A 440 -5.57 -30.14 -3.57
N LEU A 441 -5.94 -29.08 -4.29
CA LEU A 441 -7.12 -28.25 -3.99
C LEU A 441 -8.41 -28.71 -4.70
N ARG A 442 -8.32 -29.62 -5.67
CA ARG A 442 -9.49 -30.21 -6.36
C ARG A 442 -10.39 -30.94 -5.36
N ASN A 443 -11.69 -30.68 -5.43
CA ASN A 443 -12.73 -31.21 -4.53
C ASN A 443 -12.53 -30.81 -3.05
N SER A 444 -11.70 -29.81 -2.76
CA SER A 444 -11.70 -29.15 -1.45
C SER A 444 -12.92 -28.24 -1.30
N GLU A 445 -13.20 -27.81 -0.07
CA GLU A 445 -14.28 -26.88 0.24
C GLU A 445 -13.84 -25.40 0.18
N ILE A 446 -12.62 -25.16 -0.33
CA ILE A 446 -12.04 -23.83 -0.40
C ILE A 446 -12.86 -22.97 -1.36
N LYS A 447 -13.42 -21.91 -0.80
CA LYS A 447 -14.25 -20.92 -1.49
C LYS A 447 -13.40 -19.78 -2.05
N PHE A 448 -12.39 -19.36 -1.30
CA PHE A 448 -11.49 -18.27 -1.67
C PHE A 448 -10.02 -18.67 -1.52
N ILE A 449 -9.22 -18.40 -2.54
CA ILE A 449 -7.76 -18.48 -2.48
C ILE A 449 -7.18 -17.06 -2.56
N PHE A 450 -6.27 -16.73 -1.66
CA PHE A 450 -5.41 -15.54 -1.79
C PHE A 450 -3.97 -15.99 -2.01
N LEU A 451 -3.43 -15.71 -3.20
CA LEU A 451 -2.03 -15.92 -3.55
C LEU A 451 -1.30 -14.59 -3.41
N ASN A 452 -0.84 -14.28 -2.20
CA ASN A 452 0.05 -13.15 -2.00
C ASN A 452 1.50 -13.58 -2.25
N ALA A 453 1.83 -13.64 -3.53
CA ALA A 453 3.14 -14.07 -4.00
C ALA A 453 3.68 -13.08 -5.03
N CYS A 454 4.91 -12.62 -4.81
CA CYS A 454 5.61 -11.73 -5.73
C CYS A 454 6.29 -12.51 -6.86
N GLU A 455 6.31 -11.95 -8.06
CA GLU A 455 6.91 -12.60 -9.24
C GLU A 455 8.43 -12.45 -9.28
N THR A 456 9.15 -13.55 -9.42
CA THR A 456 10.56 -13.54 -9.82
C THR A 456 10.69 -13.66 -11.35
N ALA A 457 10.74 -12.50 -12.01
CA ALA A 457 11.02 -12.29 -13.44
C ALA A 457 10.11 -13.01 -14.45
N ALA A 458 9.02 -12.36 -14.87
CA ALA A 458 8.22 -12.79 -16.02
C ALA A 458 8.93 -12.47 -17.34
N SER A 459 9.37 -13.53 -18.04
CA SER A 459 9.69 -13.47 -19.48
C SER A 459 8.47 -13.90 -20.31
N ASP A 460 8.40 -13.44 -21.57
CA ASP A 460 7.43 -13.83 -22.60
C ASP A 460 5.98 -13.31 -22.45
N GLY A 461 5.73 -12.30 -21.63
CA GLY A 461 4.51 -11.45 -21.70
C GLY A 461 3.19 -12.10 -21.26
N ILE A 462 3.21 -13.36 -20.84
CA ILE A 462 2.06 -14.09 -20.27
C ILE A 462 2.19 -14.07 -18.75
N ASP A 463 1.13 -13.60 -18.07
CA ASP A 463 1.07 -13.48 -16.60
C ASP A 463 1.17 -14.87 -15.90
N PRO A 464 2.26 -15.12 -15.15
CA PRO A 464 2.54 -16.37 -14.42
C PRO A 464 1.50 -16.75 -13.38
N ILE A 465 1.15 -15.81 -12.49
CA ILE A 465 0.28 -16.08 -11.35
C ILE A 465 -1.19 -16.02 -11.78
N SER A 466 -1.54 -15.31 -12.86
CA SER A 466 -2.77 -15.54 -13.63
C SER A 466 -2.85 -16.99 -14.12
N GLY A 467 -1.73 -17.59 -14.54
CA GLY A 467 -1.65 -19.02 -14.84
C GLY A 467 -2.06 -19.90 -13.65
N VAL A 468 -1.53 -19.63 -12.45
CA VAL A 468 -1.90 -20.34 -11.21
C VAL A 468 -3.37 -20.09 -10.86
N ALA A 469 -3.81 -18.84 -10.86
CA ALA A 469 -5.18 -18.44 -10.52
C ALA A 469 -6.21 -19.05 -11.48
N ARG A 470 -5.97 -19.00 -12.80
CA ARG A 470 -6.77 -19.68 -13.82
C ARG A 470 -6.79 -21.20 -13.60
N SER A 471 -5.67 -21.81 -13.21
CA SER A 471 -5.61 -23.24 -12.86
C SER A 471 -6.47 -23.57 -11.63
N MET A 472 -6.53 -22.67 -10.63
CA MET A 472 -7.38 -22.82 -9.44
C MET A 472 -8.87 -22.61 -9.76
N ILE A 473 -9.22 -21.62 -10.59
CA ILE A 473 -10.60 -21.48 -11.09
C ILE A 473 -11.01 -22.75 -11.87
N ARG A 474 -10.12 -23.32 -12.69
CA ARG A 474 -10.29 -24.63 -13.36
C ARG A 474 -10.34 -25.83 -12.40
N ALA A 475 -9.95 -25.66 -11.14
CA ALA A 475 -10.11 -26.66 -10.09
C ALA A 475 -11.53 -26.67 -9.49
N GLY A 476 -12.36 -25.66 -9.81
CA GLY A 476 -13.67 -25.43 -9.22
C GLY A 476 -13.71 -24.38 -8.11
N ILE A 477 -12.58 -23.70 -7.83
CA ILE A 477 -12.52 -22.68 -6.78
C ILE A 477 -13.37 -21.46 -7.20
N PRO A 478 -14.32 -20.98 -6.38
CA PRO A 478 -15.22 -19.88 -6.74
C PRO A 478 -14.52 -18.52 -6.95
N ALA A 479 -13.52 -18.20 -6.14
CA ALA A 479 -12.72 -16.97 -6.27
C ALA A 479 -11.25 -17.16 -5.91
N VAL A 480 -10.39 -16.43 -6.63
CA VAL A 480 -8.94 -16.40 -6.42
C VAL A 480 -8.46 -14.97 -6.55
N MET A 481 -7.77 -14.44 -5.53
CA MET A 481 -6.96 -13.24 -5.65
C MET A 481 -5.51 -13.63 -5.89
N ALA A 482 -4.86 -12.95 -6.83
CA ALA A 482 -3.44 -13.13 -7.16
C ALA A 482 -2.80 -11.78 -7.48
N MET A 483 -1.49 -11.66 -7.26
CA MET A 483 -0.71 -10.51 -7.72
C MET A 483 -0.33 -10.70 -9.19
N GLN A 484 -0.42 -9.66 -10.02
CA GLN A 484 -0.05 -9.73 -11.44
C GLN A 484 1.38 -9.29 -11.75
N PHE A 485 2.06 -8.61 -10.81
CA PHE A 485 3.44 -8.11 -10.86
C PHE A 485 4.11 -8.31 -9.48
N GLU A 486 5.40 -7.99 -9.33
CA GLU A 486 6.05 -7.88 -8.01
C GLU A 486 5.34 -6.83 -7.14
N VAL A 487 5.10 -7.13 -5.86
CA VAL A 487 4.51 -6.19 -4.90
C VAL A 487 5.55 -5.80 -3.85
N PRO A 488 5.83 -4.51 -3.60
CA PRO A 488 6.69 -4.11 -2.49
C PRO A 488 6.11 -4.49 -1.13
N ASP A 489 6.96 -4.93 -0.21
CA ASP A 489 6.56 -5.44 1.11
C ASP A 489 5.56 -4.53 1.85
N LYS A 490 5.81 -3.21 1.89
CA LYS A 490 4.91 -2.24 2.55
C LYS A 490 3.51 -2.25 1.92
N THR A 491 3.43 -2.37 0.60
CA THR A 491 2.15 -2.50 -0.12
C THR A 491 1.50 -3.85 0.20
N SER A 492 2.24 -4.96 0.19
CA SER A 492 1.74 -6.29 0.55
C SER A 492 1.02 -6.29 1.91
N LEU A 493 1.68 -5.73 2.93
CA LEU A 493 1.14 -5.61 4.28
C LEU A 493 -0.19 -4.83 4.33
N LEU A 494 -0.24 -3.65 3.69
CA LEU A 494 -1.43 -2.81 3.63
C LEU A 494 -2.59 -3.48 2.89
N LEU A 495 -2.29 -4.23 1.82
CA LEU A 495 -3.28 -4.94 1.03
C LEU A 495 -3.91 -6.10 1.83
N SER A 496 -3.08 -6.96 2.41
CA SER A 496 -3.53 -8.09 3.23
C SER A 496 -4.36 -7.63 4.43
N GLU A 497 -3.91 -6.59 5.15
CA GLU A 497 -4.67 -6.04 6.28
C GLU A 497 -6.05 -5.53 5.85
N ASN A 498 -6.12 -4.68 4.83
CA ASN A 498 -7.38 -4.06 4.41
C ASN A 498 -8.36 -5.06 3.78
N LEU A 499 -7.86 -6.09 3.08
CA LEU A 499 -8.69 -7.19 2.58
C LEU A 499 -9.39 -7.92 3.74
N TYR A 500 -8.63 -8.35 4.75
CA TYR A 500 -9.19 -9.08 5.89
C TYR A 500 -10.09 -8.19 6.77
N ARG A 501 -9.76 -6.90 6.95
CA ARG A 501 -10.69 -5.93 7.57
C ARG A 501 -12.02 -5.86 6.82
N GLY A 502 -12.00 -5.85 5.48
CA GLY A 502 -13.21 -5.89 4.66
C GLY A 502 -14.02 -7.18 4.85
N ILE A 503 -13.36 -8.33 4.87
CA ILE A 503 -13.98 -9.63 5.15
C ILE A 503 -14.61 -9.65 6.55
N VAL A 504 -13.92 -9.17 7.58
CA VAL A 504 -14.41 -9.13 8.98
C VAL A 504 -15.61 -8.20 9.16
N LEU A 505 -15.82 -7.25 8.24
CA LEU A 505 -17.01 -6.40 8.19
C LEU A 505 -18.15 -7.01 7.36
N GLY A 506 -18.04 -8.29 6.96
CA GLY A 506 -19.07 -9.01 6.18
C GLY A 506 -19.28 -8.45 4.78
N ARG A 507 -18.29 -7.70 4.25
CA ARG A 507 -18.39 -7.08 2.93
C ARG A 507 -18.21 -8.13 1.83
N PRO A 508 -18.91 -8.03 0.69
CA PRO A 508 -18.60 -8.83 -0.49
C PRO A 508 -17.12 -8.71 -0.84
N LEU A 509 -16.48 -9.82 -1.21
CA LEU A 509 -15.06 -9.91 -1.51
C LEU A 509 -14.64 -8.84 -2.54
N ASP A 510 -15.42 -8.66 -3.60
CA ASP A 510 -15.19 -7.65 -4.63
C ASP A 510 -15.29 -6.20 -4.11
N GLN A 511 -16.14 -5.93 -3.11
CA GLN A 511 -16.14 -4.66 -2.38
C GLN A 511 -14.86 -4.53 -1.52
N ALA A 512 -14.48 -5.58 -0.80
CA ALA A 512 -13.30 -5.59 0.06
C ALA A 512 -12.00 -5.36 -0.75
N VAL A 513 -11.88 -5.95 -1.95
CA VAL A 513 -10.78 -5.66 -2.89
C VAL A 513 -10.78 -4.18 -3.28
N THR A 514 -11.93 -3.63 -3.68
CA THR A 514 -12.02 -2.22 -4.07
C THR A 514 -11.64 -1.27 -2.92
N GLU A 515 -12.04 -1.56 -1.69
CA GLU A 515 -11.67 -0.78 -0.52
C GLU A 515 -10.19 -0.91 -0.15
N MET A 516 -9.63 -2.11 -0.26
CA MET A 516 -8.20 -2.39 -0.14
C MET A 516 -7.37 -1.58 -1.16
N ARG A 517 -7.82 -1.50 -2.42
CA ARG A 517 -7.19 -0.66 -3.45
C ARG A 517 -7.23 0.82 -3.06
N SER A 518 -8.39 1.33 -2.65
CA SER A 518 -8.55 2.72 -2.24
C SER A 518 -7.73 3.07 -0.99
N ALA A 519 -7.61 2.18 -0.01
CA ALA A 519 -6.74 2.36 1.16
C ALA A 519 -5.26 2.44 0.71
N ALA A 520 -4.80 1.49 -0.10
CA ALA A 520 -3.43 1.52 -0.64
C ALA A 520 -3.14 2.79 -1.48
N PHE A 521 -4.10 3.30 -2.24
CA PHE A 521 -3.95 4.55 -3.01
C PHE A 521 -3.84 5.82 -2.15
N ILE A 522 -4.41 5.80 -0.94
CA ILE A 522 -4.38 6.90 0.05
C ILE A 522 -3.12 6.80 0.93
N GLU A 523 -2.80 5.61 1.45
CA GLU A 523 -1.78 5.38 2.48
C GLU A 523 -0.37 5.11 1.91
N ALA A 524 -0.26 4.80 0.62
CA ALA A 524 1.02 4.67 -0.06
C ALA A 524 1.30 5.88 -0.96
N GLU A 525 2.13 6.80 -0.46
CA GLU A 525 2.64 7.95 -1.21
C GLU A 525 3.32 7.49 -2.50
N ASP A 526 2.92 8.10 -3.62
CA ASP A 526 3.33 7.84 -5.01
C ASP A 526 3.24 6.40 -5.57
N MET A 527 2.85 5.40 -4.78
CA MET A 527 2.73 4.03 -5.27
C MET A 527 1.42 3.78 -6.03
N VAL A 528 1.54 3.48 -7.31
CA VAL A 528 0.43 3.00 -8.15
C VAL A 528 0.12 1.52 -7.93
N TYR A 529 0.82 0.83 -7.03
CA TYR A 529 0.77 -0.63 -6.86
C TYR A 529 -0.54 -1.17 -6.27
N TRP A 530 -1.48 -0.30 -5.89
CA TRP A 530 -2.83 -0.66 -5.48
C TRP A 530 -3.55 -1.56 -6.50
N GLY A 531 -3.26 -1.43 -7.79
CA GLY A 531 -3.93 -2.20 -8.85
C GLY A 531 -3.31 -3.57 -9.15
N ILE A 532 -2.18 -3.93 -8.51
CA ILE A 532 -1.51 -5.22 -8.74
C ILE A 532 -2.37 -6.44 -8.33
N PRO A 533 -3.16 -6.40 -7.23
CA PRO A 533 -4.03 -7.52 -6.89
C PRO A 533 -5.19 -7.66 -7.88
N VAL A 534 -5.28 -8.82 -8.52
CA VAL A 534 -6.33 -9.19 -9.47
C VAL A 534 -7.26 -10.20 -8.82
N LEU A 535 -8.56 -9.87 -8.75
CA LEU A 535 -9.60 -10.80 -8.31
C LEU A 535 -10.21 -11.53 -9.50
N TYR A 536 -9.98 -12.84 -9.57
CA TYR A 536 -10.70 -13.77 -10.42
C TYR A 536 -11.90 -14.31 -9.65
N MET A 537 -13.12 -14.17 -10.16
CA MET A 537 -14.32 -14.63 -9.44
C MET A 537 -15.38 -15.16 -10.41
N ARG A 538 -15.87 -16.37 -10.15
CA ARG A 538 -17.00 -16.99 -10.87
C ARG A 538 -18.29 -17.07 -10.05
N ALA A 539 -18.21 -16.84 -8.75
CA ALA A 539 -19.37 -16.81 -7.86
C ALA A 539 -20.37 -15.71 -8.26
N PRO A 540 -21.67 -15.90 -8.02
CA PRO A 540 -22.71 -14.90 -8.35
C PRO A 540 -22.60 -13.63 -7.50
N ASP A 541 -22.14 -13.77 -6.26
CA ASP A 541 -21.84 -12.67 -5.35
C ASP A 541 -20.48 -12.90 -4.66
N GLY A 542 -19.97 -11.86 -3.99
CA GLY A 542 -18.70 -11.89 -3.28
C GLY A 542 -18.78 -12.37 -1.82
N VAL A 543 -19.94 -12.82 -1.34
CA VAL A 543 -20.18 -12.97 0.10
C VAL A 543 -19.50 -14.23 0.63
N ILE A 544 -18.39 -14.05 1.36
CA ILE A 544 -17.71 -15.14 2.07
C ILE A 544 -18.50 -15.57 3.32
N TRP A 545 -19.10 -14.62 4.03
CA TRP A 545 -19.98 -14.88 5.17
C TRP A 545 -20.86 -13.66 5.47
N GLN A 546 -21.91 -13.84 6.28
CA GLN A 546 -22.73 -12.76 6.84
C GLN A 546 -22.98 -13.03 8.32
N ALA A 547 -23.09 -11.97 9.11
CA ALA A 547 -23.46 -12.08 10.51
C ALA A 547 -24.96 -12.36 10.63
N ASP A 548 -25.32 -13.52 11.17
CA ASP A 548 -26.66 -13.74 11.73
C ASP A 548 -26.84 -12.93 13.03
N ALA A 549 -28.04 -12.97 13.63
CA ALA A 549 -28.31 -12.24 14.87
C ALA A 549 -27.40 -12.66 16.05
N THR A 550 -26.92 -13.91 16.08
CA THR A 550 -26.02 -14.43 17.12
C THR A 550 -24.59 -13.94 16.89
N ALA A 551 -24.10 -14.00 15.65
CA ALA A 551 -22.80 -13.50 15.25
C ALA A 551 -22.71 -11.97 15.43
N ALA A 552 -23.75 -11.24 15.04
CA ALA A 552 -23.83 -9.80 15.25
C ALA A 552 -23.82 -9.43 16.75
N ALA A 553 -24.55 -10.16 17.60
CA ALA A 553 -24.52 -9.95 19.04
C ALA A 553 -23.14 -10.25 19.66
N LYS A 554 -22.47 -11.33 19.23
CA LYS A 554 -21.09 -11.64 19.65
C LYS A 554 -20.11 -10.53 19.26
N LEU A 555 -20.21 -10.01 18.05
CA LEU A 555 -19.32 -8.95 17.54
C LEU A 555 -19.60 -7.59 18.18
N ALA A 556 -20.87 -7.24 18.45
CA ALA A 556 -21.22 -6.05 19.20
C ALA A 556 -20.77 -6.11 20.69
N ALA A 557 -20.62 -7.31 21.24
CA ALA A 557 -20.08 -7.54 22.58
C ALA A 557 -18.54 -7.65 22.62
N PHE A 558 -17.88 -7.87 21.48
CA PHE A 558 -16.43 -7.92 21.41
C PHE A 558 -15.83 -6.54 21.66
N LYS A 559 -14.91 -6.46 22.63
CA LYS A 559 -14.04 -5.32 22.84
C LYS A 559 -12.62 -5.76 22.50
N PRO A 560 -11.89 -5.05 21.61
CA PRO A 560 -10.50 -5.38 21.34
C PRO A 560 -9.68 -5.22 22.61
N GLU A 561 -8.90 -6.25 22.93
CA GLU A 561 -7.95 -6.23 24.04
C GLU A 561 -6.86 -5.19 23.74
N SER A 562 -6.57 -4.32 24.70
CA SER A 562 -5.62 -3.23 24.49
C SER A 562 -4.20 -3.76 24.24
N ALA A 563 -3.40 -3.03 23.43
CA ALA A 563 -2.05 -3.46 23.05
C ALA A 563 -1.15 -3.77 24.26
N LEU A 564 -1.31 -3.01 25.35
CA LEU A 564 -0.61 -3.25 26.60
C LEU A 564 -1.02 -4.57 27.28
N VAL A 565 -2.31 -4.92 27.26
CA VAL A 565 -2.83 -6.15 27.90
C VAL A 565 -2.37 -7.38 27.11
N LYS A 566 -2.35 -7.30 25.78
CA LYS A 566 -1.70 -8.28 24.89
C LYS A 566 -0.20 -8.43 25.20
N ALA A 567 0.53 -7.33 25.32
CA ALA A 567 1.95 -7.33 25.67
C ALA A 567 2.20 -7.97 27.04
N LEU A 568 1.35 -7.70 28.03
CA LEU A 568 1.45 -8.28 29.37
C LEU A 568 1.18 -9.78 29.40
N ARG A 569 0.21 -10.27 28.62
CA ARG A 569 -0.03 -11.71 28.46
C ARG A 569 1.14 -12.41 27.77
N ARG A 570 1.74 -11.80 26.74
CA ARG A 570 2.97 -12.32 26.11
C ARG A 570 4.12 -12.40 27.10
N ALA A 571 4.36 -11.35 27.89
CA ALA A 571 5.36 -11.34 28.95
C ALA A 571 5.10 -12.44 30.01
N ALA A 572 3.86 -12.59 30.47
CA ALA A 572 3.47 -13.63 31.43
C ALA A 572 3.67 -15.06 30.89
N ALA A 573 3.46 -15.27 29.58
CA ALA A 573 3.66 -16.56 28.92
C ALA A 573 5.13 -16.88 28.64
N ALA A 574 5.92 -15.87 28.25
CA ALA A 574 7.34 -16.03 27.94
C ALA A 574 8.22 -16.14 29.20
N PHE A 575 7.81 -15.54 30.32
CA PHE A 575 8.60 -15.43 31.55
C PHE A 575 7.83 -15.99 32.77
N PRO A 576 7.97 -17.29 33.09
CA PRO A 576 7.28 -17.92 34.23
C PRO A 576 7.52 -17.23 35.58
N ALA A 577 8.63 -16.53 35.75
CA ALA A 577 8.96 -15.77 36.96
C ALA A 577 8.00 -14.60 37.25
N VAL A 578 7.38 -14.00 36.22
CA VAL A 578 6.37 -12.94 36.39
C VAL A 578 4.93 -13.44 36.27
N GLN A 579 4.71 -14.70 35.90
CA GLN A 579 3.37 -15.28 35.68
C GLN A 579 2.47 -15.22 36.93
N GLY A 580 3.06 -15.32 38.13
CA GLY A 580 2.33 -15.16 39.41
C GLY A 580 2.04 -13.70 39.81
N THR A 581 2.55 -12.72 39.06
CA THR A 581 2.30 -11.27 39.24
C THR A 581 1.46 -10.71 38.09
N LEU A 582 1.56 -11.32 36.91
CA LEU A 582 0.80 -11.05 35.70
C LEU A 582 -0.16 -12.19 35.39
N ASP A 583 -0.96 -12.59 36.39
CA ASP A 583 -2.03 -13.55 36.18
C ASP A 583 -3.23 -12.90 35.44
N ALA A 584 -4.18 -13.74 35.01
CA ALA A 584 -5.34 -13.28 34.25
C ALA A 584 -6.23 -12.29 35.01
N ALA A 585 -6.25 -12.33 36.35
CA ALA A 585 -7.04 -11.41 37.17
C ALA A 585 -6.34 -10.06 37.33
N ALA A 586 -5.03 -10.06 37.60
CA ALA A 586 -4.21 -8.85 37.68
C ALA A 586 -4.21 -8.07 36.35
N ILE A 587 -4.08 -8.79 35.23
CA ILE A 587 -4.14 -8.21 33.88
C ILE A 587 -5.54 -7.62 33.59
N ALA A 588 -6.62 -8.30 33.97
CA ALA A 588 -7.99 -7.80 33.77
C ALA A 588 -8.34 -6.60 34.69
N GLU A 589 -7.88 -6.59 35.95
CA GLU A 589 -8.03 -5.43 36.85
C GLU A 589 -7.30 -4.21 36.28
N PHE A 590 -6.11 -4.43 35.73
CA PHE A 590 -5.30 -3.39 35.11
C PHE A 590 -5.94 -2.83 33.83
N GLU A 591 -6.54 -3.67 32.98
CA GLU A 591 -7.30 -3.21 31.81
C GLU A 591 -8.54 -2.40 32.20
N ALA A 592 -9.29 -2.83 33.21
CA ALA A 592 -10.45 -2.11 33.72
C ALA A 592 -10.07 -0.74 34.31
N ASP A 593 -8.94 -0.68 35.03
CA ASP A 593 -8.36 0.58 35.54
C ASP A 593 -8.00 1.53 34.38
N LEU A 594 -7.36 1.03 33.31
CA LEU A 594 -6.98 1.83 32.14
C LEU A 594 -8.22 2.35 31.38
N GLN A 595 -9.21 1.49 31.12
CA GLN A 595 -10.47 1.89 30.46
C GLN A 595 -11.24 2.92 31.30
N ALA A 596 -11.24 2.80 32.64
CA ALA A 596 -11.85 3.79 33.52
C ALA A 596 -11.13 5.15 33.43
N ALA A 597 -9.79 5.17 33.44
CA ALA A 597 -9.02 6.40 33.30
C ALA A 597 -9.23 7.09 31.93
N GLN A 598 -9.32 6.32 30.84
CA GLN A 598 -9.62 6.83 29.50
C GLN A 598 -11.04 7.40 29.40
N ALA A 599 -12.05 6.70 29.95
CA ALA A 599 -13.43 7.19 29.97
C ALA A 599 -13.58 8.49 30.80
N MET A 600 -12.74 8.67 31.81
CA MET A 600 -12.68 9.90 32.62
C MET A 600 -12.00 11.09 31.92
N ALA A 601 -11.44 10.94 30.71
CA ALA A 601 -10.81 12.06 29.98
C ALA A 601 -11.80 13.15 29.55
N ASN A 602 -13.10 12.85 29.48
CA ASN A 602 -14.18 13.79 29.15
C ASN A 602 -14.76 14.51 30.39
N GLY A 603 -14.09 14.45 31.54
CA GLY A 603 -14.47 15.14 32.78
C GLY A 603 -13.26 15.39 33.68
N ALA A 604 -13.46 16.06 34.82
CA ALA A 604 -12.39 16.22 35.80
C ALA A 604 -12.14 14.88 36.53
N PRO A 605 -10.95 14.25 36.41
CA PRO A 605 -10.69 12.93 36.98
C PRO A 605 -10.42 13.01 38.48
N ASP A 606 -10.70 11.93 39.20
CA ASP A 606 -10.16 11.74 40.56
C ASP A 606 -8.64 11.56 40.48
N ASP A 607 -7.91 12.55 40.95
CA ASP A 607 -6.44 12.60 41.01
C ASP A 607 -5.88 11.39 41.80
N MET A 608 -6.63 10.82 42.75
CA MET A 608 -6.23 9.60 43.45
C MET A 608 -6.21 8.37 42.52
N GLN A 609 -7.22 8.24 41.65
CA GLN A 609 -7.35 7.08 40.76
C GLN A 609 -6.30 7.12 39.64
N ARG A 610 -6.01 8.29 39.06
CA ARG A 610 -4.88 8.45 38.11
C ARG A 610 -3.55 8.05 38.75
N ARG A 611 -3.22 8.61 39.93
CA ARG A 611 -1.98 8.30 40.66
C ARG A 611 -1.82 6.80 40.95
N ARG A 612 -2.91 6.11 41.30
CA ARG A 612 -2.90 4.63 41.53
C ARG A 612 -2.49 3.88 40.26
N ILE A 613 -3.01 4.27 39.10
CA ILE A 613 -2.75 3.61 37.82
C ILE A 613 -1.32 3.91 37.34
N THR A 614 -0.86 5.15 37.46
CA THR A 614 0.54 5.52 37.17
C THR A 614 1.54 4.75 38.05
N LEU A 615 1.21 4.51 39.33
CA LEU A 615 2.02 3.68 40.24
C LEU A 615 2.03 2.21 39.81
N LYS A 616 0.88 1.62 39.45
CA LYS A 616 0.81 0.26 38.90
C LYS A 616 1.69 0.12 37.64
N LEU A 617 1.62 1.09 36.71
CA LEU A 617 2.44 1.13 35.50
C LEU A 617 3.95 1.22 35.78
N ASN A 618 4.39 2.16 36.62
CA ASN A 618 5.82 2.32 36.90
C ASN A 618 6.40 1.08 37.63
N ASN A 619 5.64 0.48 38.56
CA ASN A 619 6.05 -0.78 39.22
C ASN A 619 6.17 -1.93 38.22
N LEU A 620 5.25 -1.99 37.25
CA LEU A 620 5.23 -3.00 36.20
C LEU A 620 6.41 -2.86 35.22
N VAL A 621 6.72 -1.63 34.78
CA VAL A 621 7.92 -1.34 33.98
C VAL A 621 9.18 -1.81 34.71
N GLY A 622 9.35 -1.40 35.98
CA GLY A 622 10.51 -1.82 36.77
C GLY A 622 10.60 -3.33 37.00
N LEU A 623 9.46 -4.03 37.14
CA LEU A 623 9.42 -5.49 37.21
C LEU A 623 9.94 -6.11 35.89
N LEU A 624 9.44 -5.64 34.75
CA LEU A 624 9.79 -6.16 33.42
C LEU A 624 11.26 -5.86 33.06
N GLU A 625 11.78 -4.70 33.46
CA GLU A 625 13.22 -4.36 33.37
C GLU A 625 14.09 -5.33 34.20
N VAL A 626 13.72 -5.59 35.45
CA VAL A 626 14.46 -6.50 36.37
C VAL A 626 14.54 -7.93 35.83
N PHE A 627 13.49 -8.42 35.15
CA PHE A 627 13.48 -9.75 34.54
C PHE A 627 14.02 -9.79 33.10
N GLY A 628 14.58 -8.68 32.59
CA GLY A 628 15.15 -8.63 31.24
C GLY A 628 14.13 -8.66 30.10
N VAL A 629 12.84 -8.49 30.42
CA VAL A 629 11.74 -8.47 29.44
C VAL A 629 11.78 -7.20 28.57
N ALA A 630 12.49 -6.16 29.03
CA ALA A 630 12.80 -4.94 28.30
C ALA A 630 13.64 -5.14 27.00
N ALA A 631 13.96 -6.38 26.62
CA ALA A 631 14.53 -6.69 25.30
C ALA A 631 13.47 -6.76 24.17
N ASP A 632 12.18 -6.85 24.49
CA ASP A 632 11.09 -6.85 23.51
C ASP A 632 10.59 -5.42 23.25
N SER A 633 10.77 -4.92 22.02
CA SER A 633 10.42 -3.55 21.67
C SER A 633 8.91 -3.29 21.65
N GLU A 634 8.07 -4.29 21.37
CA GLU A 634 6.61 -4.10 21.36
C GLU A 634 6.08 -3.90 22.78
N VAL A 635 6.62 -4.64 23.76
CA VAL A 635 6.24 -4.50 25.18
C VAL A 635 6.61 -3.11 25.70
N LEU A 636 7.82 -2.63 25.39
CA LEU A 636 8.25 -1.27 25.77
C LEU A 636 7.43 -0.17 25.07
N GLN A 637 7.15 -0.32 23.78
CA GLN A 637 6.32 0.65 23.04
C GLN A 637 4.89 0.72 23.59
N ALA A 638 4.27 -0.42 23.91
CA ALA A 638 2.93 -0.45 24.50
C ALA A 638 2.89 0.19 25.91
N LEU A 639 3.91 -0.05 26.73
CA LEU A 639 4.06 0.59 28.05
C LEU A 639 4.29 2.11 27.93
N ALA A 640 5.12 2.55 26.98
CA ALA A 640 5.37 3.96 26.71
C ALA A 640 4.10 4.68 26.23
N ALA A 641 3.36 4.09 25.28
CA ALA A 641 2.11 4.64 24.77
C ALA A 641 1.03 4.76 25.87
N ALA A 642 0.87 3.73 26.71
CA ALA A 642 -0.06 3.79 27.84
C ALA A 642 0.35 4.83 28.89
N LYS A 643 1.65 5.02 29.13
CA LYS A 643 2.19 6.07 30.01
C LYS A 643 2.02 7.48 29.45
N ALA A 644 2.01 7.65 28.12
CA ALA A 644 1.73 8.92 27.45
C ALA A 644 0.23 9.28 27.43
N ALA A 645 -0.66 8.29 27.55
CA ALA A 645 -2.11 8.47 27.53
C ALA A 645 -2.75 8.80 28.91
N LEU A 646 -1.98 8.82 30.00
CA LEU A 646 -2.43 9.00 31.39
C LEU A 646 -1.98 10.34 32.01
#